data_AF-A0AAW1NLY5-F1
#
_entry.id   AF-A0AAW1NLY5-F1
#
_cell.length_a   1.000
_cell.length_b   1.000
_cell.length_c   1.000
_cell.angle_alpha   90.00
_cell.angle_beta   90.00
_cell.angle_gamma   90.00
#
_symmetry.space_group_name_H-M   'P 1'
#
loop_
_entity.id
_entity.type
_entity.pdbx_description
1 polymer ?
#
loop_
_entity_poly.entity_id
_entity_poly.type
_entity_poly.pdbx_seq_one_letter_code
_entity_poly.pdbx_strand_id
1 'polypeptide(L)'
;MRKKVDSRIRTLIENCVHLRQRGVFVIVGDKGRDQIVNLHYLLSKTTVKARPSVLWCYKKELYLSSNNKKRVSQIHKLMKRGLLDPEKEDPFSLFVASTNIRYCYYHETHRILGNTFGMCILQDFEALTPNLLARTMETVEGGGIIVLLLSTLTSLKELYSLTMDVHARYRTHSHHSVTGRFNERLVLSLASMGSCLFMDDELNILPSSSQARALQPVTLGADGKAFNPEADAAASELQELIESLSDTQPAGTIVAQCRTLDQARAVVMFLDAAFEKTLRATVALTAARGRGKSAAVGLAIAGALALGYSNTFVTAPSPENLRTLFEFILKGLDALDYKEHIDYDIVTSTNPAFNKAIIRLNIFRHHRQTVQYIQPSHHAALAQAELLVIDEAAAIPLPMVRAMLGPYLVFLCSTVNGYEGTGRSLSLKLLQQLRSEGAKTGMANGASAASEGAGVSGRTFKEVQLQEPIRYAAGDRVEAWLHELLCLDAADRIPSVPARLPHPNECELYMVDRDTLFSYHKASEALLQRMMALYVASHYRNTPNDLMLASDAPAHVLFVLLGPVDETQNVMPDILAVVQVALEGAISRKVAQNSLAHGNLPQGDLIPWTVGQQVQDPDFPSLSGVRIVRIATHPDLPRAGYGSRAVELLARFYRGELRDPAAAGGHNGTDEAAGGAAAEAQAVPQEEQAGGDLLTEKVGLRKGLPPLLVHLSERTPEAVQWLGVAFGLTDGLLSFWNRSGFQPVYLRQTPSDVTGEHSLIMLQALESAEVLEPASAWLASFVSDFRSRFMSLLPGPFRDFAPALAMALLQPQLTFAEGAAANGHTPVRGDGSPLSPYDLKRLQVGHQALRKTLRGGGC
;
A
#
# COMPACT_ATOMS: atom_id res chain seq x y z
N MET A 1 35.27 18.55 27.87
CA MET A 1 34.59 19.79 28.27
C MET A 1 33.16 19.47 28.70
N ARG A 2 32.67 20.02 29.82
CA ARG A 2 31.25 19.89 30.21
C ARG A 2 30.49 21.05 29.56
N LYS A 3 29.67 20.77 28.54
CA LYS A 3 28.84 21.75 27.83
C LYS A 3 27.42 21.69 28.40
N LYS A 4 26.80 22.85 28.63
CA LYS A 4 25.39 22.90 29.03
C LYS A 4 24.54 22.57 27.80
N VAL A 5 23.78 21.47 27.88
CA VAL A 5 22.83 21.09 26.83
C VAL A 5 21.71 22.11 26.77
N ASP A 6 21.23 22.40 25.55
CA ASP A 6 20.11 23.32 25.33
C ASP A 6 18.84 22.81 26.04
N SER A 7 18.17 23.69 26.78
CA SER A 7 16.98 23.32 27.56
C SER A 7 15.83 22.83 26.68
N ARG A 8 15.77 23.24 25.41
CA ARG A 8 14.70 22.87 24.46
C ARG A 8 14.62 21.36 24.21
N ILE A 9 15.75 20.66 24.20
CA ILE A 9 15.79 19.19 24.04
C ILE A 9 15.05 18.53 25.21
N ARG A 10 15.35 18.97 26.43
CA ARG A 10 14.71 18.47 27.64
C ARG A 10 13.22 18.82 27.68
N THR A 11 12.87 20.07 27.37
CA THR A 11 11.48 20.52 27.33
C THR A 11 10.65 19.73 26.33
N LEU A 12 11.20 19.41 25.15
CA LEU A 12 10.48 18.60 24.17
C LEU A 12 10.20 17.19 24.71
N ILE A 13 11.19 16.53 25.31
CA ILE A 13 11.01 15.18 25.89
C ILE A 13 9.97 15.21 27.01
N GLU A 14 10.05 16.19 27.92
CA GLU A 14 9.07 16.36 29.01
C GLU A 14 7.66 16.58 28.43
N ASN A 15 7.50 17.46 27.45
CA ASN A 15 6.23 17.71 26.78
C ASN A 15 5.67 16.45 26.09
N CYS A 16 6.52 15.67 25.41
CA CYS A 16 6.11 14.40 24.78
C CYS A 16 5.55 13.42 25.81
N VAL A 17 6.23 13.25 26.95
CA VAL A 17 5.80 12.36 28.03
C VAL A 17 4.49 12.84 28.67
N HIS A 18 4.37 14.14 28.96
CA HIS A 18 3.17 14.70 29.59
C HIS A 18 1.94 14.67 28.70
N LEU A 19 2.10 14.98 27.40
CA LEU A 19 1.01 14.96 26.41
C LEU A 19 0.76 13.55 25.84
N ARG A 20 1.59 12.56 26.17
CA ARG A 20 1.63 11.25 25.50
C ARG A 20 1.71 11.34 23.98
N GLN A 21 2.49 12.29 23.48
CA GLN A 21 2.80 12.48 22.06
C GLN A 21 4.21 11.96 21.75
N ARG A 22 4.51 11.67 20.48
CA ARG A 22 5.85 11.22 20.07
C ARG A 22 6.75 12.40 19.71
N GLY A 23 8.05 12.25 19.93
CA GLY A 23 9.07 13.23 19.51
C GLY A 23 10.02 12.65 18.46
N VAL A 24 10.48 13.49 17.51
CA VAL A 24 11.47 13.11 16.50
C VAL A 24 12.77 13.89 16.70
N PHE A 25 13.89 13.18 16.70
CA PHE A 25 15.23 13.75 16.80
C PHE A 25 16.06 13.32 15.59
N VAL A 26 16.60 14.28 14.86
CA VAL A 26 17.49 14.05 13.73
C VAL A 26 18.89 14.46 14.13
N ILE A 27 19.80 13.50 14.23
CA ILE A 27 21.19 13.71 14.65
C ILE A 27 22.09 13.67 13.42
N VAL A 28 22.81 14.76 13.18
CA VAL A 28 23.76 14.90 12.07
C VAL A 28 25.19 14.78 12.60
N GLY A 29 25.90 13.77 12.11
CA GLY A 29 27.33 13.57 12.33
C GLY A 29 27.71 12.13 12.70
N ASP A 30 29.01 11.93 12.86
CA ASP A 30 29.65 10.62 13.01
C ASP A 30 29.61 10.09 14.46
N LYS A 31 29.43 10.97 15.45
CA LYS A 31 29.35 10.63 16.88
C LYS A 31 27.92 10.55 17.42
N GLY A 32 26.92 10.53 16.55
CA GLY A 32 25.50 10.44 16.95
C GLY A 32 25.18 9.25 17.87
N ARG A 33 25.97 8.16 17.81
CA ARG A 33 25.82 6.98 18.69
C ARG A 33 25.93 7.32 20.18
N ASP A 34 26.83 8.24 20.55
CA ASP A 34 27.08 8.58 21.95
C ASP A 34 25.91 9.43 22.48
N GLN A 35 25.27 10.19 21.59
CA GLN A 35 24.13 11.05 21.90
C GLN A 35 22.83 10.27 22.12
N ILE A 36 22.68 9.10 21.50
CA ILE A 36 21.56 8.18 21.77
C ILE A 36 21.49 7.83 23.26
N VAL A 37 22.65 7.59 23.89
CA VAL A 37 22.74 7.25 25.32
C VAL A 37 22.21 8.40 26.17
N ASN A 38 22.59 9.63 25.84
CA ASN A 38 22.15 10.84 26.53
C ASN A 38 20.64 11.05 26.40
N LEU A 39 20.09 10.88 25.20
CA LEU A 39 18.65 11.00 24.94
C LEU A 39 17.85 9.91 25.69
N HIS A 40 18.32 8.67 25.66
CA HIS A 40 17.68 7.58 26.41
C HIS A 40 17.73 7.80 27.92
N TYR A 41 18.84 8.35 28.44
CA TYR A 41 18.96 8.71 29.85
C TYR A 41 17.97 9.83 30.24
N LEU A 42 17.83 10.87 29.41
CA LEU A 42 16.85 11.94 29.61
C LEU A 42 15.41 11.41 29.58
N LEU A 43 15.09 10.53 28.64
CA LEU A 43 13.78 9.88 28.56
C LEU A 43 13.51 9.02 29.80
N SER A 44 14.46 8.16 30.18
CA SER A 44 14.33 7.29 31.36
C SER A 44 14.14 8.07 32.66
N LYS A 45 14.69 9.29 32.76
CA LYS A 45 14.55 10.16 33.92
C LYS A 45 13.19 10.86 33.98
N THR A 46 12.60 11.14 32.84
CA THR A 46 11.31 11.87 32.73
C THR A 46 10.11 10.92 32.82
N THR A 47 10.26 9.68 32.37
CA THR A 47 9.21 8.66 32.49
C THR A 47 9.12 8.11 33.91
N VAL A 48 7.92 8.14 34.51
CA VAL A 48 7.63 7.56 35.84
C VAL A 48 7.49 6.02 35.80
N LYS A 49 7.34 5.44 34.60
CA LYS A 49 7.19 3.99 34.36
C LYS A 49 8.54 3.24 34.34
N ALA A 50 8.49 1.93 34.11
CA ALA A 50 9.65 1.11 33.81
C ALA A 50 10.48 1.68 32.66
N ARG A 51 11.79 1.41 32.67
CA ARG A 51 12.73 1.88 31.63
C ARG A 51 12.21 1.53 30.23
N PRO A 52 12.22 2.48 29.28
CA PRO A 52 11.67 2.27 27.94
C PRO A 52 12.46 1.19 27.19
N SER A 53 11.75 0.34 26.45
CA SER A 53 12.37 -0.61 25.53
C SER A 53 12.81 0.11 24.25
N VAL A 54 13.89 -0.39 23.64
CA VAL A 54 14.52 0.24 22.47
C VAL A 54 14.40 -0.68 21.27
N LEU A 55 13.94 -0.14 20.14
CA LEU A 55 14.00 -0.77 18.82
C LEU A 55 15.19 -0.20 18.06
N TRP A 56 16.13 -1.05 17.65
CA TRP A 56 17.28 -0.67 16.84
C TRP A 56 17.18 -1.27 15.44
N CYS A 57 16.94 -0.43 14.45
CA CYS A 57 16.80 -0.82 13.05
C CYS A 57 18.04 -0.46 12.24
N TYR A 58 18.54 -1.42 11.47
CA TYR A 58 19.78 -1.27 10.69
C TYR A 58 19.76 -2.13 9.41
N LYS A 59 20.63 -1.78 8.46
CA LYS A 59 20.76 -2.43 7.15
C LYS A 59 21.68 -3.65 7.16
N LYS A 60 22.96 -3.44 7.48
CA LYS A 60 24.01 -4.49 7.42
C LYS A 60 24.88 -4.55 8.66
N GLU A 61 25.47 -3.43 9.05
CA GLU A 61 26.46 -3.40 10.13
C GLU A 61 25.94 -2.66 11.36
N LEU A 62 26.05 -3.32 12.52
CA LEU A 62 25.85 -2.69 13.81
C LEU A 62 27.21 -2.22 14.35
N TYR A 63 27.23 -1.09 15.04
CA TYR A 63 28.41 -0.62 15.77
C TYR A 63 28.93 -1.66 16.79
N LEU A 64 28.02 -2.39 17.44
CA LEU A 64 28.32 -3.49 18.35
C LEU A 64 27.43 -4.69 18.02
N SER A 65 27.99 -5.91 18.07
CA SER A 65 27.20 -7.11 17.79
C SER A 65 26.02 -7.26 18.76
N SER A 66 24.86 -7.64 18.22
CA SER A 66 23.67 -8.00 19.01
C SER A 66 23.92 -9.21 19.91
N ASN A 67 24.85 -10.11 19.56
CA ASN A 67 25.17 -11.28 20.37
C ASN A 67 26.20 -10.95 21.45
N ASN A 68 25.85 -11.15 22.73
CA ASN A 68 26.71 -10.87 23.87
C ASN A 68 28.12 -11.49 23.74
N LYS A 69 28.25 -12.75 23.28
CA LYS A 69 29.56 -13.41 23.13
C LYS A 69 30.42 -12.75 22.05
N LYS A 70 29.82 -12.44 20.89
CA LYS A 70 30.50 -11.75 19.80
C LYS A 70 30.88 -10.32 20.18
N ARG A 71 30.03 -9.64 20.96
CA ARG A 71 30.26 -8.29 21.45
C ARG A 71 31.45 -8.23 22.39
N VAL A 72 31.53 -9.11 23.39
CA VAL A 72 32.68 -9.20 24.30
C VAL A 72 33.97 -9.50 23.53
N SER A 73 33.91 -10.39 22.53
CA SER A 73 35.05 -10.66 21.64
C SER A 73 35.47 -9.44 20.80
N GLN A 74 34.50 -8.69 20.26
CA GLN A 74 34.76 -7.43 19.54
C GLN A 74 35.39 -6.38 20.45
N ILE A 75 34.86 -6.17 21.65
CA ILE A 75 35.41 -5.24 22.65
C ILE A 75 36.84 -5.64 23.02
N HIS A 76 37.09 -6.93 23.31
CA HIS A 76 38.44 -7.43 23.56
C HIS A 76 39.38 -7.23 22.36
N LYS A 77 38.88 -7.35 21.13
CA LYS A 77 39.67 -7.10 19.91
C LYS A 77 39.99 -5.61 19.75
N LEU A 78 39.08 -4.72 20.10
CA LEU A 78 39.29 -3.27 20.09
C LEU A 78 40.27 -2.83 21.19
N MET A 79 40.17 -3.40 22.39
CA MET A 79 41.13 -3.21 23.49
C MET A 79 42.53 -3.69 23.10
N LYS A 80 42.64 -4.89 22.50
CA LYS A 80 43.93 -5.41 22.00
C LYS A 80 44.55 -4.55 20.89
N ARG A 81 43.74 -3.80 20.15
CA ARG A 81 44.20 -2.86 19.12
C ARG A 81 44.56 -1.47 19.68
N GLY A 82 44.39 -1.25 20.99
CA GLY A 82 44.65 0.04 21.64
C GLY A 82 43.64 1.14 21.30
N LEU A 83 42.46 0.78 20.75
CA LEU A 83 41.41 1.73 20.37
C LEU A 83 40.39 2.01 21.50
N LEU A 84 40.44 1.23 22.59
CA LEU A 84 39.60 1.39 23.78
C LEU A 84 40.47 1.31 25.04
N ASP A 85 40.31 2.28 25.93
CA ASP A 85 40.95 2.30 27.25
C ASP A 85 40.34 1.22 28.17
N PRO A 86 41.13 0.37 28.85
CA PRO A 86 40.62 -0.66 29.74
C PRO A 86 39.91 -0.14 30.99
N GLU A 87 40.23 1.10 31.42
CA GLU A 87 39.71 1.70 32.65
C GLU A 87 38.49 2.59 32.43
N LYS A 88 38.19 2.97 31.18
CA LYS A 88 37.01 3.78 30.82
C LYS A 88 36.03 2.92 30.03
N GLU A 89 34.99 2.44 30.70
CA GLU A 89 33.86 1.83 30.00
C GLU A 89 33.16 2.90 29.14
N ASP A 90 32.98 2.57 27.86
CA ASP A 90 32.25 3.40 26.92
C ASP A 90 30.77 3.46 27.33
N PRO A 91 30.18 4.65 27.56
CA PRO A 91 28.76 4.80 27.91
C PRO A 91 27.81 4.06 26.96
N PHE A 92 28.17 3.96 25.67
CA PHE A 92 27.40 3.21 24.69
C PHE A 92 27.41 1.70 24.96
N SER A 93 28.54 1.15 25.38
CA SER A 93 28.66 -0.27 25.74
C SER A 93 27.79 -0.63 26.96
N LEU A 94 27.75 0.25 27.96
CA LEU A 94 26.91 0.12 29.15
C LEU A 94 25.43 0.23 28.80
N PHE A 95 25.08 1.17 27.92
CA PHE A 95 23.72 1.30 27.39
C PHE A 95 23.25 0.00 26.73
N VAL A 96 24.05 -0.56 25.81
CA VAL A 96 23.71 -1.81 25.10
C VAL A 96 23.63 -3.02 26.04
N ALA A 97 24.43 -3.05 27.12
CA ALA A 97 24.39 -4.14 28.08
C ALA A 97 23.22 -4.05 29.08
N SER A 98 22.80 -2.84 29.45
CA SER A 98 21.82 -2.60 30.52
C SER A 98 20.39 -2.39 30.03
N THR A 99 20.19 -2.08 28.74
CA THR A 99 18.87 -1.79 28.18
C THR A 99 18.32 -2.96 27.37
N ASN A 100 16.99 -3.08 27.34
CA ASN A 100 16.32 -4.09 26.53
C ASN A 100 16.19 -3.59 25.08
N ILE A 101 17.19 -3.94 24.26
CA ILE A 101 17.25 -3.56 22.84
C ILE A 101 16.79 -4.73 21.97
N ARG A 102 15.77 -4.48 21.15
CA ARG A 102 15.38 -5.37 20.06
C ARG A 102 16.04 -4.91 18.77
N TYR A 103 16.95 -5.73 18.27
CA TYR A 103 17.60 -5.53 16.98
C TYR A 103 16.73 -6.06 15.84
N CYS A 104 16.56 -5.26 14.80
CA CYS A 104 15.77 -5.63 13.62
C CYS A 104 16.48 -5.17 12.35
N TYR A 105 16.61 -6.08 11.38
CA TYR A 105 17.02 -5.67 10.04
C TYR A 105 15.88 -4.94 9.34
N TYR A 106 16.21 -3.96 8.48
CA TYR A 106 15.21 -3.22 7.73
C TYR A 106 14.25 -4.08 6.89
N HIS A 107 14.73 -5.19 6.32
CA HIS A 107 13.90 -6.13 5.58
C HIS A 107 12.98 -7.00 6.47
N GLU A 108 13.31 -7.12 7.77
CA GLU A 108 12.56 -7.91 8.75
C GLU A 108 11.57 -7.07 9.59
N THR A 109 11.37 -5.80 9.24
CA THR A 109 10.47 -4.86 9.96
C THR A 109 9.00 -5.30 9.99
N HIS A 110 8.61 -6.31 9.23
CA HIS A 110 7.29 -6.94 9.35
C HIS A 110 7.15 -7.77 10.65
N ARG A 111 8.25 -8.22 11.26
CA ARG A 111 8.21 -9.05 12.49
C ARG A 111 8.04 -8.25 13.78
N ILE A 112 8.21 -6.93 13.73
CA ILE A 112 8.03 -6.04 14.89
C ILE A 112 6.58 -5.58 15.03
N LEU A 113 5.75 -5.82 14.01
CA LEU A 113 4.32 -5.54 14.04
C LEU A 113 3.67 -6.21 15.25
N GLY A 114 2.76 -5.49 15.92
CA GLY A 114 2.12 -5.93 17.16
C GLY A 114 2.91 -5.60 18.44
N ASN A 115 4.23 -5.37 18.36
CA ASN A 115 5.02 -4.94 19.52
C ASN A 115 5.00 -3.41 19.67
N THR A 116 5.33 -2.92 20.86
CA THR A 116 5.40 -1.49 21.19
C THR A 116 6.72 -1.18 21.89
N PHE A 117 7.35 -0.06 21.53
CA PHE A 117 8.65 0.38 22.06
C PHE A 117 8.59 1.82 22.57
N GLY A 118 9.44 2.16 23.55
CA GLY A 118 9.56 3.53 24.06
C GLY A 118 10.55 4.39 23.27
N MET A 119 11.51 3.76 22.58
CA MET A 119 12.48 4.46 21.74
C MET A 119 12.74 3.67 20.45
N CYS A 120 12.78 4.36 19.31
CA CYS A 120 13.13 3.76 18.01
C CYS A 120 14.35 4.48 17.42
N ILE A 121 15.36 3.70 17.02
CA ILE A 121 16.60 4.18 16.42
C ILE A 121 16.68 3.68 14.99
N LEU A 122 16.80 4.61 14.05
CA LEU A 122 16.96 4.38 12.62
C LEU A 122 18.38 4.78 12.23
N GLN A 123 19.23 3.78 11.98
CA GLN A 123 20.66 3.98 11.81
C GLN A 123 21.06 4.47 10.42
N ASP A 124 20.62 3.77 9.36
CA ASP A 124 21.05 4.07 7.99
C ASP A 124 19.91 4.76 7.22
N PHE A 125 20.05 6.05 6.93
CA PHE A 125 19.06 6.84 6.19
C PHE A 125 18.89 6.40 4.73
N GLU A 126 19.98 5.96 4.08
CA GLU A 126 20.00 5.55 2.67
C GLU A 126 19.06 4.38 2.34
N ALA A 127 18.69 3.60 3.37
CA ALA A 127 17.82 2.43 3.26
C ALA A 127 16.38 2.69 3.74
N LEU A 128 16.07 3.92 4.20
CA LEU A 128 14.77 4.25 4.78
C LEU A 128 13.70 4.42 3.70
N THR A 129 12.95 3.35 3.43
CA THR A 129 11.77 3.45 2.56
C THR A 129 10.55 4.05 3.29
N PRO A 130 9.62 4.69 2.57
CA PRO A 130 8.37 5.22 3.16
C PRO A 130 7.59 4.19 4.01
N ASN A 131 7.47 2.96 3.52
CA ASN A 131 6.80 1.87 4.24
C ASN A 131 7.56 1.48 5.52
N LEU A 132 8.89 1.56 5.50
CA LEU A 132 9.69 1.28 6.69
C LEU A 132 9.50 2.36 7.76
N LEU A 133 9.55 3.63 7.36
CA LEU A 133 9.27 4.75 8.25
C LEU A 133 7.91 4.58 8.94
N ALA A 134 6.86 4.26 8.17
CA ALA A 134 5.53 4.02 8.71
C ALA A 134 5.52 2.86 9.73
N ARG A 135 6.16 1.72 9.40
CA ARG A 135 6.27 0.56 10.30
C ARG A 135 6.96 0.88 11.61
N THR A 136 8.11 1.55 11.54
CA THR A 136 8.93 1.79 12.72
C THR A 136 8.32 2.87 13.61
N MET A 137 7.82 3.96 13.02
CA MET A 137 7.28 5.09 13.78
C MET A 137 5.97 4.72 14.49
N GLU A 138 5.08 3.93 13.88
CA GLU A 138 3.86 3.43 14.53
C GLU A 138 4.12 2.47 15.70
N THR A 139 5.31 1.83 15.75
CA THR A 139 5.64 0.94 16.87
C THR A 139 6.00 1.68 18.15
N VAL A 140 6.18 3.01 18.09
CA VAL A 140 6.56 3.84 19.24
C VAL A 140 5.32 4.26 20.03
N GLU A 141 5.36 4.14 21.35
CA GLU A 141 4.29 4.64 22.24
C GLU A 141 4.34 6.15 22.45
N GLY A 142 3.22 6.72 22.92
CA GLY A 142 3.13 8.12 23.32
C GLY A 142 4.06 8.43 24.49
N GLY A 143 4.79 9.54 24.39
CA GLY A 143 5.91 9.86 25.27
C GLY A 143 7.25 9.26 24.84
N GLY A 144 7.25 8.42 23.81
CA GLY A 144 8.46 7.86 23.22
C GLY A 144 9.16 8.80 22.24
N ILE A 145 10.39 8.45 21.89
CA ILE A 145 11.23 9.23 20.97
C ILE A 145 11.69 8.38 19.78
N ILE A 146 11.74 9.01 18.61
CA ILE A 146 12.24 8.43 17.37
C ILE A 146 13.52 9.17 17.00
N VAL A 147 14.61 8.45 16.79
CA VAL A 147 15.93 9.00 16.47
C VAL A 147 16.33 8.56 15.06
N LEU A 148 16.61 9.54 14.21
CA LEU A 148 17.18 9.36 12.86
C LEU A 148 18.65 9.75 12.91
N LEU A 149 19.54 8.82 12.56
CA LEU A 149 20.97 9.08 12.46
C LEU A 149 21.35 9.40 11.02
N LEU A 150 22.06 10.52 10.85
CA LEU A 150 22.61 10.96 9.57
C LEU A 150 24.14 11.03 9.72
N SER A 151 24.81 9.91 9.49
CA SER A 151 26.27 9.84 9.51
C SER A 151 26.87 10.46 8.24
N THR A 152 28.12 10.92 8.31
CA THR A 152 28.96 11.34 7.16
C THR A 152 28.53 12.58 6.36
N LEU A 153 27.54 13.34 6.81
CA LEU A 153 27.09 14.55 6.10
C LEU A 153 27.74 15.81 6.64
N THR A 154 28.22 16.65 5.73
CA THR A 154 28.78 17.98 6.06
C THR A 154 27.74 19.09 5.89
N SER A 155 26.71 18.87 5.05
CA SER A 155 25.57 19.78 4.88
C SER A 155 24.25 18.99 4.78
N LEU A 156 23.15 19.60 5.21
CA LEU A 156 21.81 19.03 5.06
C LEU A 156 21.36 18.99 3.58
N LYS A 157 21.89 19.85 2.70
CA LYS A 157 21.58 19.83 1.26
C LYS A 157 22.14 18.58 0.56
N GLU A 158 23.20 17.97 1.08
CA GLU A 158 23.73 16.69 0.57
C GLU A 158 22.70 15.55 0.69
N LEU A 159 21.72 15.66 1.59
CA LEU A 159 20.60 14.70 1.68
C LEU A 159 19.74 14.68 0.41
N TYR A 160 19.67 15.78 -0.34
CA TYR A 160 18.81 15.87 -1.53
C TYR A 160 19.39 15.08 -2.70
N SER A 161 20.71 14.98 -2.79
CA SER A 161 21.42 14.22 -3.82
C SER A 161 21.77 12.80 -3.38
N LEU A 162 21.49 12.42 -2.14
CA LEU A 162 21.82 11.09 -1.62
C LEU A 162 21.05 10.00 -2.37
N THR A 163 21.79 9.07 -2.98
CA THR A 163 21.21 7.92 -3.67
C THR A 163 20.81 6.84 -2.66
N MET A 164 19.54 6.47 -2.66
CA MET A 164 19.00 5.41 -1.81
C MET A 164 19.22 4.03 -2.43
N ASP A 165 19.20 2.98 -1.61
CA ASP A 165 19.32 1.60 -2.09
C ASP A 165 18.25 1.21 -3.11
N VAL A 166 17.03 1.74 -2.93
CA VAL A 166 15.91 1.44 -3.82
C VAL A 166 16.09 2.06 -5.20
N HIS A 167 16.89 3.13 -5.31
CA HIS A 167 17.20 3.76 -6.59
C HIS A 167 17.89 2.80 -7.55
N ALA A 168 18.63 1.79 -7.06
CA ALA A 168 19.19 0.74 -7.90
C ALA A 168 18.11 -0.07 -8.66
N ARG A 169 16.89 -0.17 -8.11
CA ARG A 169 15.74 -0.83 -8.75
C ARG A 169 14.99 0.07 -9.74
N TYR A 170 15.16 1.38 -9.62
CA TYR A 170 14.46 2.39 -10.42
C TYR A 170 15.24 2.80 -11.67
N ARG A 171 16.54 2.48 -11.71
CA ARG A 171 17.38 2.68 -12.89
C ARG A 171 16.95 1.70 -13.97
N THR A 172 16.53 2.24 -15.11
CA THR A 172 16.38 1.45 -16.34
C THR A 172 17.69 1.50 -17.13
N HIS A 173 17.76 0.73 -18.21
CA HIS A 173 18.95 0.75 -19.06
C HIS A 173 19.13 2.09 -19.79
N SER A 174 18.04 2.81 -20.02
CA SER A 174 18.00 4.10 -20.73
C SER A 174 18.09 5.30 -19.77
N HIS A 175 17.71 5.13 -18.49
CA HIS A 175 17.72 6.20 -17.50
C HIS A 175 18.46 5.79 -16.21
N HIS A 176 19.68 6.29 -16.06
CA HIS A 176 20.56 5.97 -14.92
C HIS A 176 20.59 7.04 -13.82
N SER A 177 20.33 8.31 -14.16
CA SER A 177 20.30 9.41 -13.20
C SER A 177 19.01 9.38 -12.39
N VAL A 178 19.14 9.24 -11.07
CA VAL A 178 18.01 9.27 -10.14
C VAL A 178 18.14 10.53 -9.30
N THR A 179 17.06 11.29 -9.19
CA THR A 179 16.99 12.50 -8.35
C THR A 179 16.20 12.21 -7.08
N GLY A 180 16.74 12.58 -5.92
CA GLY A 180 16.16 12.32 -4.60
C GLY A 180 15.02 13.27 -4.22
N ARG A 181 13.95 13.33 -5.02
CA ARG A 181 12.80 14.24 -4.79
C ARG A 181 12.07 13.92 -3.49
N PHE A 182 11.91 12.63 -3.16
CA PHE A 182 11.28 12.23 -1.91
C PHE A 182 12.10 12.68 -0.69
N ASN A 183 13.43 12.60 -0.75
CA ASN A 183 14.31 13.00 0.35
C ASN A 183 14.23 14.50 0.61
N GLU A 184 14.18 15.31 -0.44
CA GLU A 184 13.96 16.76 -0.32
C GLU A 184 12.64 17.07 0.37
N ARG A 185 11.54 16.46 -0.09
CA ARG A 185 10.22 16.60 0.55
C ARG A 185 10.24 16.14 2.01
N LEU A 186 10.89 15.02 2.31
CA LEU A 186 11.01 14.48 3.66
C LEU A 186 11.70 15.48 4.60
N VAL A 187 12.85 16.03 4.22
CA VAL A 187 13.60 17.00 5.04
C VAL A 187 12.81 18.29 5.22
N LEU A 188 12.17 18.82 4.17
CA LEU A 188 11.33 20.02 4.26
C LEU A 188 10.13 19.78 5.18
N SER A 189 9.51 18.61 5.10
CA SER A 189 8.39 18.24 5.96
C SER A 189 8.81 18.10 7.44
N LEU A 190 9.97 17.48 7.72
CA LEU A 190 10.52 17.37 9.06
C LEU A 190 10.85 18.76 9.64
N ALA A 191 11.39 19.67 8.84
CA ALA A 191 11.69 21.04 9.26
C ALA A 191 10.43 21.86 9.58
N SER A 192 9.30 21.54 8.94
CA SER A 192 8.00 22.19 9.21
C SER A 192 7.29 21.67 10.46
N MET A 193 7.74 20.56 11.03
CA MET A 193 7.10 19.91 12.18
C MET A 193 7.56 20.52 13.51
N GLY A 194 6.60 20.92 14.36
CA GLY A 194 6.90 21.49 15.68
C GLY A 194 7.44 20.50 16.73
N SER A 195 7.33 19.18 16.50
CA SER A 195 7.82 18.11 17.39
C SER A 195 9.09 17.41 16.87
N CYS A 196 9.78 18.02 15.90
CA CYS A 196 11.05 17.54 15.36
C CYS A 196 12.20 18.50 15.73
N LEU A 197 13.34 17.95 16.15
CA LEU A 197 14.56 18.71 16.40
C LEU A 197 15.72 18.16 15.58
N PHE A 198 16.31 19.02 14.76
CA PHE A 198 17.61 18.78 14.12
C PHE A 198 18.73 19.19 15.07
N MET A 199 19.69 18.28 15.28
CA MET A 199 20.83 18.50 16.15
C MET A 199 22.12 17.95 15.54
N ASP A 200 23.25 18.51 15.95
CA ASP A 200 24.56 17.98 15.63
C ASP A 200 25.03 16.93 16.66
N ASP A 201 26.20 16.35 16.40
CA ASP A 201 26.91 15.42 17.27
C ASP A 201 27.22 15.95 18.69
N GLU A 202 27.11 17.26 18.93
CA GLU A 202 27.33 17.88 20.23
C GLU A 202 26.04 18.31 20.95
N LEU A 203 24.87 17.91 20.42
CA LEU A 203 23.54 18.33 20.90
C LEU A 203 23.26 19.84 20.75
N ASN A 204 23.88 20.51 19.77
CA ASN A 204 23.48 21.86 19.38
C ASN A 204 22.28 21.77 18.43
N ILE A 205 21.29 22.64 18.63
CA ILE A 205 20.10 22.66 17.78
C ILE A 205 20.40 23.46 16.51
N LEU A 206 20.12 22.85 15.35
CA LEU A 206 20.33 23.48 14.05
C LEU A 206 19.23 24.51 13.72
N PRO A 207 19.54 25.57 12.95
CA PRO A 207 18.58 26.63 12.59
C PRO A 207 17.39 26.16 11.76
N SER A 208 17.52 25.01 11.09
CA SER A 208 16.44 24.36 10.31
C SER A 208 15.20 24.06 11.16
N SER A 209 15.35 23.92 12.48
CA SER A 209 14.25 23.76 13.43
C SER A 209 13.64 25.12 13.82
N SER A 210 13.13 25.89 12.85
CA SER A 210 12.60 27.24 13.09
C SER A 210 11.46 27.27 14.12
N GLN A 211 10.59 26.25 14.12
CA GLN A 211 9.50 26.10 15.10
C GLN A 211 9.97 25.69 16.50
N ALA A 212 11.19 25.18 16.66
CA ALA A 212 11.75 24.88 17.98
C ALA A 212 11.95 26.13 18.85
N ARG A 213 11.96 27.33 18.23
CA ARG A 213 11.99 28.60 18.96
C ARG A 213 10.69 28.90 19.71
N ALA A 214 9.57 28.29 19.28
CA ALA A 214 8.25 28.49 19.88
C ALA A 214 7.92 27.45 20.97
N LEU A 215 8.82 26.49 21.24
CA LEU A 215 8.58 25.45 22.24
C LEU A 215 8.54 26.04 23.65
N GLN A 216 7.36 25.95 24.28
CA GLN A 216 7.15 26.28 25.69
C GLN A 216 6.84 25.00 26.48
N PRO A 217 7.26 24.90 27.75
CA PRO A 217 6.86 23.80 28.63
C PRO A 217 5.34 23.77 28.82
N VAL A 218 4.74 22.58 28.79
CA VAL A 218 3.31 22.39 29.05
C VAL A 218 3.01 22.67 30.52
N THR A 219 1.97 23.45 30.80
CA THR A 219 1.48 23.68 32.16
C THR A 219 0.79 22.43 32.69
N LEU A 220 1.29 21.90 33.82
CA LEU A 220 0.71 20.72 34.49
C LEU A 220 -0.35 21.16 35.50
N GLY A 221 -1.45 20.41 35.60
CA GLY A 221 -2.43 20.58 36.66
C GLY A 221 -1.95 20.06 38.02
N ALA A 222 -2.77 20.22 39.06
CA ALA A 222 -2.45 19.76 40.42
C ALA A 222 -2.14 18.25 40.53
N ASP A 223 -2.68 17.45 39.60
CA ASP A 223 -2.50 15.99 39.53
C ASP A 223 -1.25 15.55 38.74
N GLY A 224 -0.41 16.50 38.29
CA GLY A 224 0.80 16.22 37.51
C GLY A 224 0.54 15.75 36.07
N LYS A 225 -0.72 15.78 35.61
CA LYS A 225 -1.11 15.53 34.22
C LYS A 225 -1.24 16.85 33.44
N ALA A 226 -0.95 16.79 32.15
CA ALA A 226 -1.29 17.90 31.24
C ALA A 226 -2.81 17.96 31.07
N PHE A 227 -3.37 19.18 31.09
CA PHE A 227 -4.80 19.38 30.85
C PHE A 227 -5.11 19.07 29.37
N ASN A 228 -5.88 18.01 29.12
CA ASN A 228 -6.38 17.71 27.78
C ASN A 228 -7.90 17.44 27.84
N PRO A 229 -8.73 18.47 27.58
CA PRO A 229 -10.17 18.40 27.82
C PRO A 229 -10.87 17.26 27.06
N GLU A 230 -10.43 16.95 25.84
CA GLU A 230 -11.04 15.89 25.01
C GLU A 230 -10.74 14.50 25.57
N ALA A 231 -9.50 14.25 26.00
CA ALA A 231 -9.09 12.95 26.53
C ALA A 231 -9.71 12.67 27.91
N ASP A 232 -9.82 13.69 28.75
CA ASP A 232 -10.42 13.57 30.08
C ASP A 232 -11.95 13.35 29.97
N ALA A 233 -12.62 14.00 29.01
CA ALA A 233 -14.04 13.76 28.72
C ALA A 233 -14.30 12.32 28.23
N ALA A 234 -13.52 11.83 27.26
CA ALA A 234 -13.66 10.47 26.75
C ALA A 234 -13.40 9.40 27.82
N ALA A 235 -12.44 9.65 28.74
CA ALA A 235 -12.17 8.76 29.86
C ALA A 235 -13.33 8.72 30.87
N SER A 236 -13.98 9.86 31.13
CA SER A 236 -15.18 9.93 31.98
C SER A 236 -16.35 9.15 31.35
N GLU A 237 -16.63 9.37 30.07
CA GLU A 237 -17.69 8.64 29.34
C GLU A 237 -17.43 7.12 29.31
N LEU A 238 -16.17 6.70 29.17
CA LEU A 238 -15.81 5.28 29.24
C LEU A 238 -16.12 4.69 30.62
N GLN A 239 -15.81 5.42 31.69
CA GLN A 239 -16.08 4.95 33.03
C GLN A 239 -17.58 4.85 33.30
N GLU A 240 -18.37 5.83 32.87
CA GLU A 240 -19.84 5.79 32.94
C GLU A 240 -20.41 4.58 32.18
N LEU A 241 -19.89 4.28 31.00
CA LEU A 241 -20.31 3.11 30.22
C LEU A 241 -19.96 1.80 30.94
N ILE A 242 -18.77 1.69 31.52
CA ILE A 242 -18.35 0.52 32.30
C ILE A 242 -19.27 0.33 33.52
N GLU A 243 -19.56 1.40 34.24
CA GLU A 243 -20.45 1.36 35.41
C GLU A 243 -21.87 0.92 35.00
N SER A 244 -22.40 1.43 33.89
CA SER A 244 -23.73 1.06 33.38
C SER A 244 -23.87 -0.42 32.99
N LEU A 245 -22.78 -1.06 32.55
CA LEU A 245 -22.77 -2.45 32.09
C LEU A 245 -22.24 -3.44 33.13
N SER A 246 -21.85 -2.97 34.31
CA SER A 246 -21.22 -3.77 35.36
C SER A 246 -22.06 -4.99 35.77
N ASP A 247 -23.39 -4.87 35.80
CA ASP A 247 -24.31 -5.94 36.16
C ASP A 247 -24.61 -6.93 35.01
N THR A 248 -24.26 -6.60 33.77
CA THR A 248 -24.56 -7.42 32.59
C THR A 248 -23.42 -8.38 32.25
N GLN A 249 -23.49 -9.64 32.68
CA GLN A 249 -22.52 -10.66 32.27
C GLN A 249 -22.87 -11.25 30.89
N PRO A 250 -21.89 -11.53 29.99
CA PRO A 250 -20.44 -11.35 30.14
C PRO A 250 -19.93 -9.95 29.74
N ALA A 251 -20.80 -9.04 29.31
CA ALA A 251 -20.43 -7.74 28.73
C ALA A 251 -19.64 -6.85 29.71
N GLY A 252 -20.09 -6.68 30.95
CA GLY A 252 -19.46 -5.82 31.95
C GLY A 252 -17.99 -6.16 32.19
N THR A 253 -17.68 -7.44 32.42
CA THR A 253 -16.31 -7.91 32.65
C THR A 253 -15.39 -7.67 31.47
N ILE A 254 -15.89 -7.87 30.24
CA ILE A 254 -15.10 -7.72 29.02
C ILE A 254 -14.91 -6.23 28.68
N VAL A 255 -15.96 -5.43 28.81
CA VAL A 255 -15.92 -3.98 28.55
C VAL A 255 -14.99 -3.27 29.53
N ALA A 256 -14.91 -3.72 30.79
CA ALA A 256 -13.94 -3.23 31.77
C ALA A 256 -12.47 -3.40 31.34
N GLN A 257 -12.16 -4.32 30.41
CA GLN A 257 -10.80 -4.49 29.88
C GLN A 257 -10.47 -3.52 28.73
N CYS A 258 -11.45 -2.78 28.21
CA CYS A 258 -11.25 -1.82 27.13
C CYS A 258 -10.52 -0.57 27.63
N ARG A 259 -9.63 -0.01 26.81
CA ARG A 259 -8.85 1.19 27.18
C ARG A 259 -9.46 2.50 26.70
N THR A 260 -10.26 2.43 25.64
CA THR A 260 -10.80 3.57 24.91
C THR A 260 -12.30 3.39 24.76
N LEU A 261 -13.04 4.50 24.71
CA LEU A 261 -14.49 4.49 24.54
C LEU A 261 -14.93 3.83 23.22
N ASP A 262 -14.20 4.08 22.13
CA ASP A 262 -14.44 3.47 20.81
C ASP A 262 -14.39 1.93 20.87
N GLN A 263 -13.40 1.39 21.59
CA GLN A 263 -13.27 -0.06 21.77
C GLN A 263 -14.42 -0.63 22.59
N ALA A 264 -14.82 0.04 23.66
CA ALA A 264 -15.95 -0.39 24.48
C ALA A 264 -17.25 -0.43 23.65
N ARG A 265 -17.55 0.64 22.89
CA ARG A 265 -18.70 0.69 21.98
C ARG A 265 -18.66 -0.40 20.91
N ALA A 266 -17.48 -0.67 20.34
CA ALA A 266 -17.29 -1.73 19.36
C ALA A 266 -17.55 -3.12 19.95
N VAL A 267 -17.01 -3.41 21.14
CA VAL A 267 -17.20 -4.70 21.84
C VAL A 267 -18.67 -4.89 22.19
N VAL A 268 -19.35 -3.88 22.72
CA VAL A 268 -20.78 -3.93 23.02
C VAL A 268 -21.59 -4.31 21.77
N MET A 269 -21.34 -3.65 20.64
CA MET A 269 -22.06 -3.95 19.40
C MET A 269 -21.79 -5.39 18.90
N PHE A 270 -20.57 -5.91 19.04
CA PHE A 270 -20.27 -7.31 18.71
C PHE A 270 -21.02 -8.28 19.63
N LEU A 271 -21.07 -8.00 20.92
CA LEU A 271 -21.78 -8.83 21.90
C LEU A 271 -23.29 -8.78 21.68
N ASP A 272 -23.86 -7.62 21.37
CA ASP A 272 -25.29 -7.48 21.02
C ASP A 272 -25.64 -8.30 19.78
N ALA A 273 -24.81 -8.25 18.74
CA ALA A 273 -25.01 -9.07 17.53
C ALA A 273 -24.87 -10.58 17.83
N ALA A 274 -23.95 -10.96 18.71
CA ALA A 274 -23.81 -12.34 19.16
C ALA A 274 -25.01 -12.79 20.01
N PHE A 275 -25.58 -11.91 20.82
CA PHE A 275 -26.75 -12.16 21.65
C PHE A 275 -28.04 -12.32 20.82
N GLU A 276 -28.18 -11.55 19.73
CA GLU A 276 -29.32 -11.62 18.80
C GLU A 276 -29.48 -13.01 18.16
N LYS A 277 -28.40 -13.81 18.11
CA LYS A 277 -28.34 -15.17 17.51
C LYS A 277 -28.90 -15.25 16.08
N THR A 278 -28.86 -14.15 15.34
CA THR A 278 -29.28 -14.11 13.95
C THR A 278 -28.22 -14.75 13.06
N LEU A 279 -28.56 -15.87 12.42
CA LEU A 279 -27.67 -16.64 11.56
C LEU A 279 -27.22 -15.89 10.29
N ARG A 280 -27.77 -14.71 9.97
CA ARG A 280 -27.36 -13.90 8.81
C ARG A 280 -27.09 -12.45 9.20
N ALA A 281 -26.18 -12.26 10.16
CA ALA A 281 -25.68 -10.94 10.54
C ALA A 281 -24.21 -10.78 10.16
N THR A 282 -23.83 -9.58 9.73
CA THR A 282 -22.44 -9.20 9.51
C THR A 282 -22.14 -7.90 10.22
N VAL A 283 -21.14 -7.95 11.08
CA VAL A 283 -20.64 -6.79 11.81
C VAL A 283 -19.27 -6.44 11.25
N ALA A 284 -19.15 -5.26 10.65
CA ALA A 284 -17.89 -4.78 10.10
C ALA A 284 -17.23 -3.77 11.05
N LEU A 285 -15.97 -4.02 11.41
CA LEU A 285 -15.10 -3.12 12.15
C LEU A 285 -14.04 -2.58 11.20
N THR A 286 -14.04 -1.26 11.00
CA THR A 286 -13.00 -0.57 10.24
C THR A 286 -12.16 0.28 11.18
N ALA A 287 -10.84 0.25 11.03
CA ALA A 287 -9.96 0.99 11.91
C ALA A 287 -8.64 1.31 11.22
N ALA A 288 -8.04 2.44 11.57
CA ALA A 288 -6.65 2.68 11.25
C ALA A 288 -5.74 1.69 11.99
N ARG A 289 -4.47 1.60 11.56
CA ARG A 289 -3.51 0.78 12.27
C ARG A 289 -3.22 1.35 13.66
N GLY A 290 -2.92 0.48 14.62
CA GLY A 290 -2.60 0.90 15.99
C GLY A 290 -3.79 1.35 16.84
N ARG A 291 -5.04 1.19 16.37
CA ARG A 291 -6.28 1.49 17.12
C ARG A 291 -6.81 0.33 17.98
N GLY A 292 -6.13 -0.82 17.95
CA GLY A 292 -6.46 -1.98 18.79
C GLY A 292 -7.59 -2.88 18.25
N LYS A 293 -7.81 -2.90 16.93
CA LYS A 293 -8.76 -3.77 16.24
C LYS A 293 -8.70 -5.23 16.70
N SER A 294 -7.53 -5.88 16.62
CA SER A 294 -7.37 -7.28 17.04
C SER A 294 -7.59 -7.49 18.56
N ALA A 295 -7.39 -6.45 19.38
CA ALA A 295 -7.70 -6.53 20.81
C ALA A 295 -9.21 -6.54 21.06
N ALA A 296 -9.95 -5.60 20.45
CA ALA A 296 -11.40 -5.52 20.55
C ALA A 296 -12.09 -6.79 20.04
N VAL A 297 -11.63 -7.34 18.91
CA VAL A 297 -12.19 -8.57 18.33
C VAL A 297 -11.86 -9.79 19.18
N GLY A 298 -10.65 -9.86 19.75
CA GLY A 298 -10.26 -10.96 20.65
C GLY A 298 -11.12 -11.00 21.92
N LEU A 299 -11.38 -9.82 22.51
CA LEU A 299 -12.30 -9.66 23.63
C LEU A 299 -13.75 -10.04 23.26
N ALA A 300 -14.21 -9.63 22.07
CA ALA A 300 -15.54 -10.00 21.57
C ALA A 300 -15.70 -11.51 21.35
N ILE A 301 -14.66 -12.20 20.85
CA ILE A 301 -14.66 -13.67 20.71
C ILE A 301 -14.75 -14.34 22.08
N ALA A 302 -14.01 -13.87 23.09
CA ALA A 302 -14.10 -14.40 24.46
C ALA A 302 -15.53 -14.28 25.01
N GLY A 303 -16.21 -13.15 24.76
CA GLY A 303 -17.62 -12.99 25.12
C GLY A 303 -18.58 -13.86 24.33
N ALA A 304 -18.36 -14.05 23.03
CA ALA A 304 -19.14 -14.98 22.22
C ALA A 304 -19.00 -16.43 22.71
N LEU A 305 -17.80 -16.84 23.14
CA LEU A 305 -17.59 -18.14 23.77
C LEU A 305 -18.40 -18.27 25.06
N ALA A 306 -18.42 -17.24 25.91
CA ALA A 306 -19.26 -17.23 27.12
C ALA A 306 -20.78 -17.26 26.81
N LEU A 307 -21.21 -16.72 25.66
CA LEU A 307 -22.60 -16.79 25.17
C LEU A 307 -22.98 -18.16 24.59
N GLY A 308 -22.04 -19.10 24.48
CA GLY A 308 -22.28 -20.50 24.13
C GLY A 308 -21.98 -20.90 22.68
N TYR A 309 -21.30 -20.06 21.88
CA TYR A 309 -20.91 -20.41 20.51
C TYR A 309 -19.90 -21.57 20.51
N SER A 310 -20.19 -22.63 19.76
CA SER A 310 -19.41 -23.89 19.79
C SER A 310 -18.25 -23.88 18.79
N ASN A 311 -18.52 -23.51 17.54
CA ASN A 311 -17.54 -23.54 16.46
C ASN A 311 -17.25 -22.12 15.95
N THR A 312 -16.18 -21.54 16.46
CA THR A 312 -15.67 -20.23 16.02
C THR A 312 -14.47 -20.42 15.10
N PHE A 313 -14.55 -19.90 13.88
CA PHE A 313 -13.44 -19.90 12.95
C PHE A 313 -12.85 -18.51 12.79
N VAL A 314 -11.52 -18.45 12.76
CA VAL A 314 -10.76 -17.23 12.52
C VAL A 314 -9.99 -17.39 11.22
N THR A 315 -10.05 -16.39 10.34
CA THR A 315 -9.29 -16.36 9.10
C THR A 315 -8.51 -15.05 8.99
N ALA A 316 -7.30 -15.16 8.43
CA ALA A 316 -6.38 -14.09 8.15
C ALA A 316 -5.40 -14.54 7.04
N PRO A 317 -4.76 -13.61 6.31
CA PRO A 317 -3.79 -13.94 5.26
C PRO A 317 -2.65 -14.84 5.75
N SER A 318 -2.19 -14.62 6.98
CA SER A 318 -1.17 -15.44 7.64
C SER A 318 -1.52 -15.65 9.12
N PRO A 319 -1.13 -16.79 9.73
CA PRO A 319 -1.41 -17.06 11.13
C PRO A 319 -0.59 -16.18 12.09
N GLU A 320 0.53 -15.60 11.64
CA GLU A 320 1.36 -14.71 12.48
C GLU A 320 0.61 -13.42 12.88
N ASN A 321 -0.26 -12.93 12.00
CA ASN A 321 -1.07 -11.74 12.25
C ASN A 321 -2.07 -11.94 13.39
N LEU A 322 -2.40 -13.18 13.73
CA LEU A 322 -3.40 -13.52 14.75
C LEU A 322 -2.82 -13.66 16.16
N ARG A 323 -1.51 -13.49 16.33
CA ARG A 323 -0.87 -13.63 17.66
C ARG A 323 -1.51 -12.70 18.70
N THR A 324 -1.72 -11.45 18.33
CA THR A 324 -2.37 -10.45 19.21
C THR A 324 -3.84 -10.80 19.44
N LEU A 325 -4.58 -11.23 18.41
CA LEU A 325 -5.97 -11.66 18.56
C LEU A 325 -6.10 -12.76 19.60
N PHE A 326 -5.32 -13.85 19.47
CA PHE A 326 -5.35 -14.96 20.43
C PHE A 326 -4.90 -14.55 21.84
N GLU A 327 -3.91 -13.66 21.97
CA GLU A 327 -3.51 -13.12 23.28
C GLU A 327 -4.68 -12.41 23.99
N PHE A 328 -5.50 -11.66 23.25
CA PHE A 328 -6.66 -10.98 23.82
C PHE A 328 -7.87 -11.90 24.04
N ILE A 329 -7.99 -12.99 23.29
CA ILE A 329 -8.95 -14.06 23.62
C ILE A 329 -8.59 -14.66 24.99
N LEU A 330 -7.32 -14.98 25.22
CA LEU A 330 -6.85 -15.52 26.49
C LEU A 330 -7.07 -14.53 27.65
N LYS A 331 -6.73 -13.25 27.47
CA LYS A 331 -7.01 -12.21 28.49
C LYS A 331 -8.50 -12.06 28.80
N GLY A 332 -9.35 -12.18 27.78
CA GLY A 332 -10.81 -12.16 27.97
C GLY A 332 -11.32 -13.40 28.72
N LEU A 333 -10.78 -14.58 28.42
CA LEU A 333 -11.08 -15.82 29.14
C LEU A 333 -10.62 -15.76 30.60
N ASP A 334 -9.41 -15.25 30.85
CA ASP A 334 -8.88 -15.06 32.20
C ASP A 334 -9.74 -14.08 33.00
N ALA A 335 -10.22 -13.00 32.38
CA ALA A 335 -11.13 -12.05 33.02
C ALA A 335 -12.51 -12.67 33.36
N LEU A 336 -12.95 -13.67 32.58
CA LEU A 336 -14.16 -14.46 32.83
C LEU A 336 -13.91 -15.68 33.74
N ASP A 337 -12.77 -15.71 34.44
CA ASP A 337 -12.33 -16.78 35.35
C ASP A 337 -12.20 -18.17 34.71
N TYR A 338 -11.86 -18.26 33.42
CA TYR A 338 -11.45 -19.52 32.79
C TYR A 338 -9.99 -19.81 33.10
N LYS A 339 -9.65 -21.06 33.44
CA LYS A 339 -8.29 -21.48 33.78
C LYS A 339 -7.65 -22.35 32.71
N GLU A 340 -6.40 -22.05 32.37
CA GLU A 340 -5.59 -22.87 31.45
C GLU A 340 -5.43 -24.30 32.00
N HIS A 341 -5.47 -25.30 31.10
CA HIS A 341 -5.40 -26.75 31.38
C HIS A 341 -6.54 -27.35 32.20
N ILE A 342 -7.47 -26.53 32.68
CA ILE A 342 -8.70 -26.98 33.34
C ILE A 342 -9.87 -26.74 32.41
N ASP A 343 -10.06 -25.48 32.00
CA ASP A 343 -11.20 -25.05 31.18
C ASP A 343 -10.83 -24.97 29.70
N TYR A 344 -9.55 -24.78 29.35
CA TYR A 344 -9.10 -24.71 27.97
C TYR A 344 -7.66 -25.20 27.74
N ASP A 345 -7.40 -25.66 26.52
CA ASP A 345 -6.09 -26.09 26.02
C ASP A 345 -5.68 -25.35 24.74
N ILE A 346 -4.38 -25.03 24.65
CA ILE A 346 -3.77 -24.30 23.53
C ILE A 346 -3.02 -25.26 22.60
N VAL A 347 -3.35 -25.25 21.31
CA VAL A 347 -2.65 -26.01 20.27
C VAL A 347 -1.86 -25.05 19.38
N THR A 348 -0.53 -25.22 19.36
CA THR A 348 0.40 -24.43 18.55
C THR A 348 0.77 -25.15 17.25
N SER A 349 1.17 -24.36 16.25
CA SER A 349 1.64 -24.86 14.95
C SER A 349 2.92 -25.68 15.09
N THR A 350 2.96 -26.83 14.40
CA THR A 350 4.17 -27.63 14.19
C THR A 350 5.00 -27.13 13.00
N ASN A 351 4.43 -26.32 12.11
CA ASN A 351 5.12 -25.81 10.92
C ASN A 351 6.11 -24.69 11.30
N PRO A 352 7.42 -24.83 10.98
CA PRO A 352 8.42 -23.79 11.23
C PRO A 352 8.08 -22.43 10.58
N ALA A 353 7.40 -22.44 9.43
CA ALA A 353 7.01 -21.22 8.71
C ALA A 353 5.99 -20.37 9.46
N PHE A 354 5.30 -20.94 10.46
CA PHE A 354 4.29 -20.24 11.27
C PHE A 354 4.79 -19.91 12.68
N ASN A 355 6.09 -20.06 12.95
CA ASN A 355 6.77 -19.60 14.16
C ASN A 355 6.02 -19.91 15.48
N LYS A 356 5.52 -21.15 15.61
CA LYS A 356 4.72 -21.64 16.76
C LYS A 356 3.45 -20.81 17.06
N ALA A 357 2.84 -20.23 16.04
CA ALA A 357 1.55 -19.53 16.16
C ALA A 357 0.47 -20.47 16.72
N ILE A 358 -0.46 -19.92 17.49
CA ILE A 358 -1.64 -20.63 18.01
C ILE A 358 -2.57 -20.91 16.82
N ILE A 359 -2.89 -22.18 16.59
CA ILE A 359 -3.79 -22.60 15.51
C ILE A 359 -5.19 -22.92 16.04
N ARG A 360 -5.27 -23.52 17.22
CA ARG A 360 -6.54 -23.96 17.80
C ARG A 360 -6.56 -23.79 19.31
N LEU A 361 -7.69 -23.33 19.84
CA LEU A 361 -8.04 -23.36 21.25
C LEU A 361 -9.20 -24.34 21.43
N ASN A 362 -9.08 -25.26 22.38
CA ASN A 362 -10.18 -26.14 22.80
C ASN A 362 -10.65 -25.71 24.17
N ILE A 363 -11.94 -25.52 24.36
CA ILE A 363 -12.54 -25.07 25.63
C ILE A 363 -13.59 -26.11 26.05
N PHE A 364 -13.64 -26.42 27.35
CA PHE A 364 -14.38 -27.55 27.92
C PHE A 364 -15.29 -27.19 29.11
N ARG A 365 -15.33 -25.93 29.54
CA ARG A 365 -15.99 -25.51 30.81
C ARG A 365 -17.47 -25.92 30.90
N HIS A 366 -18.27 -25.63 29.87
CA HIS A 366 -19.70 -25.96 29.82
C HIS A 366 -20.00 -27.06 28.81
N HIS A 367 -19.54 -26.86 27.58
CA HIS A 367 -19.58 -27.81 26.48
C HIS A 367 -18.29 -27.70 25.66
N ARG A 368 -18.11 -28.60 24.71
CA ARG A 368 -16.93 -28.56 23.83
C ARG A 368 -17.06 -27.41 22.85
N GLN A 369 -16.20 -26.41 23.01
CA GLN A 369 -16.09 -25.27 22.11
C GLN A 369 -14.69 -25.25 21.49
N THR A 370 -14.60 -24.75 20.26
CA THR A 370 -13.34 -24.64 19.54
C THR A 370 -13.22 -23.27 18.87
N VAL A 371 -12.03 -22.68 18.98
CA VAL A 371 -11.60 -21.56 18.16
C VAL A 371 -10.49 -22.05 17.27
N GLN A 372 -10.67 -22.03 15.95
CA GLN A 372 -9.68 -22.55 15.01
C GLN A 372 -9.34 -21.56 13.90
N TYR A 373 -8.04 -21.45 13.60
CA TYR A 373 -7.56 -20.80 12.40
C TYR A 373 -7.82 -21.64 11.14
N ILE A 374 -8.37 -21.01 10.11
CA ILE A 374 -8.53 -21.58 8.76
C ILE A 374 -7.88 -20.65 7.74
N GLN A 375 -7.18 -21.25 6.77
CA GLN A 375 -6.68 -20.50 5.63
C GLN A 375 -7.82 -20.08 4.69
N PRO A 376 -7.80 -18.84 4.14
CA PRO A 376 -8.79 -18.35 3.18
C PRO A 376 -9.15 -19.30 2.03
N SER A 377 -8.20 -20.09 1.53
CA SER A 377 -8.43 -21.05 0.45
C SER A 377 -9.40 -22.17 0.83
N HIS A 378 -9.42 -22.59 2.10
CA HIS A 378 -10.19 -23.74 2.60
C HIS A 378 -11.56 -23.34 3.16
N HIS A 379 -12.30 -22.50 2.43
CA HIS A 379 -13.62 -22.02 2.85
C HIS A 379 -14.69 -23.12 2.96
N ALA A 380 -14.48 -24.31 2.37
CA ALA A 380 -15.42 -25.44 2.47
C ALA A 380 -15.64 -25.92 3.92
N ALA A 381 -14.63 -25.80 4.79
CA ALA A 381 -14.74 -26.17 6.21
C ALA A 381 -15.64 -25.19 7.00
N LEU A 382 -15.93 -24.01 6.46
CA LEU A 382 -16.79 -23.00 7.11
C LEU A 382 -18.27 -23.36 7.11
N ALA A 383 -18.68 -24.43 6.41
CA ALA A 383 -20.07 -24.88 6.43
C ALA A 383 -20.57 -25.28 7.83
N GLN A 384 -19.66 -25.63 8.76
CA GLN A 384 -19.96 -25.98 10.15
C GLN A 384 -19.73 -24.81 11.13
N ALA A 385 -19.46 -23.59 10.63
CA ALA A 385 -19.21 -22.42 11.44
C ALA A 385 -20.50 -21.85 12.03
N GLU A 386 -20.47 -21.47 13.31
CA GLU A 386 -21.51 -20.64 13.92
C GLU A 386 -21.11 -19.16 13.92
N LEU A 387 -19.80 -18.91 14.12
CA LEU A 387 -19.18 -17.59 14.09
C LEU A 387 -17.92 -17.63 13.21
N LEU A 388 -17.84 -16.75 12.22
CA LEU A 388 -16.65 -16.52 11.42
C LEU A 388 -16.08 -15.14 11.72
N VAL A 389 -14.79 -15.08 12.04
CA VAL A 389 -14.03 -13.85 12.20
C VAL A 389 -13.02 -13.73 11.08
N ILE A 390 -13.12 -12.67 10.29
CA ILE A 390 -12.18 -12.35 9.20
C ILE A 390 -11.34 -11.16 9.64
N ASP A 391 -10.09 -11.38 10.03
CA ASP A 391 -9.14 -10.29 10.31
C ASP A 391 -8.32 -9.94 9.06
N GLU A 392 -8.09 -8.64 8.87
CA GLU A 392 -7.49 -8.04 7.67
C GLU A 392 -8.17 -8.44 6.36
N ALA A 393 -9.50 -8.29 6.31
CA ALA A 393 -10.30 -8.63 5.13
C ALA A 393 -9.84 -7.91 3.85
N ALA A 394 -9.28 -6.69 3.94
CA ALA A 394 -8.74 -5.95 2.81
C ALA A 394 -7.54 -6.61 2.12
N ALA A 395 -6.82 -7.50 2.83
CA ALA A 395 -5.68 -8.24 2.29
C ALA A 395 -6.09 -9.57 1.64
N ILE A 396 -7.37 -9.95 1.72
CA ILE A 396 -7.91 -11.17 1.12
C ILE A 396 -8.63 -10.79 -0.19
N PRO A 397 -8.46 -11.57 -1.28
CA PRO A 397 -9.19 -11.36 -2.53
C PRO A 397 -10.70 -11.30 -2.34
N LEU A 398 -11.37 -10.33 -2.99
CA LEU A 398 -12.83 -10.17 -2.91
C LEU A 398 -13.62 -11.44 -3.22
N PRO A 399 -13.30 -12.22 -4.28
CA PRO A 399 -14.04 -13.43 -4.59
C PRO A 399 -13.97 -14.45 -3.45
N MET A 400 -12.83 -14.54 -2.76
CA MET A 400 -12.64 -15.41 -1.61
C MET A 400 -13.44 -14.92 -0.40
N VAL A 401 -13.41 -13.62 -0.10
CA VAL A 401 -14.23 -13.04 0.99
C VAL A 401 -15.70 -13.31 0.75
N ARG A 402 -16.20 -13.13 -0.49
CA ARG A 402 -17.59 -13.44 -0.85
C ARG A 402 -17.93 -14.92 -0.68
N ALA A 403 -17.03 -15.82 -1.07
CA ALA A 403 -17.23 -17.26 -0.87
C ALA A 403 -17.28 -17.66 0.61
N MET A 404 -16.61 -16.91 1.50
CA MET A 404 -16.64 -17.12 2.95
C MET A 404 -17.87 -16.52 3.65
N LEU A 405 -18.68 -15.72 2.97
CA LEU A 405 -19.84 -15.06 3.57
C LEU A 405 -21.08 -15.99 3.56
N GLY A 406 -21.06 -17.04 4.39
CA GLY A 406 -22.14 -18.05 4.52
C GLY A 406 -23.30 -17.70 5.48
N PRO A 407 -24.23 -18.64 5.74
CA PRO A 407 -25.40 -18.45 6.60
C PRO A 407 -25.05 -18.59 8.10
N TYR A 408 -24.10 -17.79 8.57
CA TYR A 408 -23.69 -17.68 9.97
C TYR A 408 -23.35 -16.22 10.33
N LEU A 409 -23.09 -15.96 11.62
CA LEU A 409 -22.64 -14.66 12.10
C LEU A 409 -21.21 -14.40 11.61
N VAL A 410 -20.97 -13.23 11.03
CA VAL A 410 -19.64 -12.85 10.51
C VAL A 410 -19.16 -11.56 11.16
N PHE A 411 -17.98 -11.60 11.78
CA PHE A 411 -17.24 -10.42 12.19
C PHE A 411 -16.16 -10.13 11.14
N LEU A 412 -16.27 -8.99 10.47
CA LEU A 412 -15.37 -8.57 9.42
C LEU A 412 -14.51 -7.42 9.93
N CYS A 413 -13.20 -7.57 9.88
CA CYS A 413 -12.26 -6.59 10.42
C CYS A 413 -11.30 -6.14 9.32
N SER A 414 -11.26 -4.84 9.05
CA SER A 414 -10.46 -4.27 7.96
C SER A 414 -9.65 -3.08 8.43
N THR A 415 -8.37 -3.04 8.06
CA THR A 415 -7.56 -1.82 8.21
C THR A 415 -7.92 -0.80 7.13
N VAL A 416 -8.01 0.47 7.55
CA VAL A 416 -8.15 1.64 6.67
C VAL A 416 -6.99 2.62 6.92
N ASN A 417 -6.68 3.48 5.96
CA ASN A 417 -5.65 4.54 6.07
C ASN A 417 -4.25 4.06 6.57
N GLY A 418 -3.89 2.80 6.35
CA GLY A 418 -2.62 2.21 6.76
C GLY A 418 -1.66 1.99 5.58
N TYR A 419 -0.36 1.85 5.90
CA TYR A 419 0.71 1.60 4.93
C TYR A 419 0.70 0.19 4.32
N GLU A 420 -0.09 -0.73 4.86
CA GLU A 420 -0.04 -2.15 4.52
C GLU A 420 -0.92 -2.54 3.33
N GLY A 421 -1.06 -1.67 2.32
CA GLY A 421 -1.84 -2.03 1.14
C GLY A 421 -3.32 -1.80 1.30
N THR A 422 -3.75 -0.62 1.77
CA THR A 422 -5.17 -0.38 2.04
C THR A 422 -6.01 -0.35 0.77
N GLY A 423 -6.71 -1.47 0.52
CA GLY A 423 -7.79 -1.59 -0.45
C GLY A 423 -9.09 -0.90 0.04
N ARG A 424 -9.01 0.37 0.44
CA ARG A 424 -10.19 1.16 0.90
C ARG A 424 -11.27 1.19 -0.18
N SER A 425 -10.90 1.18 -1.45
CA SER A 425 -11.82 1.06 -2.59
C SER A 425 -12.66 -0.21 -2.54
N LEU A 426 -12.09 -1.31 -2.07
CA LEU A 426 -12.78 -2.58 -1.95
C LEU A 426 -13.53 -2.72 -0.64
N SER A 427 -12.97 -2.28 0.49
CA SER A 427 -13.72 -2.25 1.74
C SER A 427 -14.96 -1.38 1.54
N LEU A 428 -14.85 -0.19 0.95
CA LEU A 428 -16.00 0.63 0.62
C LEU A 428 -16.96 -0.03 -0.37
N LYS A 429 -16.49 -0.67 -1.46
CA LYS A 429 -17.37 -1.38 -2.40
C LYS A 429 -18.09 -2.57 -1.75
N LEU A 430 -17.39 -3.35 -0.92
CA LEU A 430 -17.95 -4.47 -0.18
C LEU A 430 -18.94 -3.99 0.88
N LEU A 431 -18.57 -2.98 1.67
CA LEU A 431 -19.43 -2.37 2.68
C LEU A 431 -20.64 -1.71 2.01
N GLN A 432 -20.49 -1.01 0.88
CA GLN A 432 -21.61 -0.47 0.10
C GLN A 432 -22.53 -1.57 -0.42
N GLN A 433 -21.98 -2.68 -0.91
CA GLN A 433 -22.77 -3.84 -1.34
C GLN A 433 -23.54 -4.44 -0.16
N LEU A 434 -22.87 -4.70 0.97
CA LEU A 434 -23.49 -5.23 2.17
C LEU A 434 -24.53 -4.26 2.77
N ARG A 435 -24.27 -2.94 2.73
CA ARG A 435 -25.24 -1.89 3.08
C ARG A 435 -26.46 -1.94 2.17
N SER A 436 -26.26 -2.09 0.86
CA SER A 436 -27.37 -2.18 -0.10
C SER A 436 -28.20 -3.45 0.06
N GLU A 437 -27.57 -4.57 0.42
CA GLU A 437 -28.24 -5.84 0.72
C GLU A 437 -29.01 -5.75 2.04
N GLY A 438 -28.43 -5.13 3.07
CA GLY A 438 -29.08 -4.92 4.37
C GLY A 438 -30.20 -3.86 4.34
N ALA A 439 -30.09 -2.83 3.49
CA ALA A 439 -31.14 -1.82 3.33
C ALA A 439 -32.41 -2.39 2.68
N LYS A 440 -32.25 -3.33 1.74
CA LYS A 440 -33.38 -4.03 1.09
C LYS A 440 -34.23 -4.83 2.08
N THR A 441 -33.65 -5.31 3.18
CA THR A 441 -34.38 -5.97 4.26
C THR A 441 -35.12 -5.02 5.20
N GLY A 442 -34.63 -3.78 5.40
CA GLY A 442 -35.27 -2.79 6.28
C GLY A 442 -36.59 -2.23 5.71
N MET A 443 -36.70 -2.11 4.38
CA MET A 443 -37.92 -1.59 3.72
C MET A 443 -39.04 -2.64 3.58
N ALA A 444 -38.75 -3.93 3.75
CA ALA A 444 -39.75 -5.00 3.64
C ALA A 444 -40.69 -5.11 4.85
N ASN A 445 -40.41 -4.40 5.95
CA ASN A 445 -41.31 -4.34 7.12
C ASN A 445 -42.41 -3.27 7.02
N GLY A 446 -42.53 -2.56 5.87
CA GLY A 446 -43.45 -1.43 5.70
C GLY A 446 -44.65 -1.63 4.76
N ALA A 447 -44.59 -2.50 3.75
CA ALA A 447 -45.73 -2.76 2.88
C ALA A 447 -45.51 -3.99 1.98
N SER A 448 -46.55 -4.81 1.84
CA SER A 448 -46.73 -5.91 0.87
C SER A 448 -45.99 -7.24 1.12
N ALA A 449 -46.52 -8.02 2.06
CA ALA A 449 -46.36 -9.48 2.06
C ALA A 449 -47.40 -10.11 1.11
N ALA A 450 -47.00 -10.43 -0.13
CA ALA A 450 -47.64 -11.44 -0.99
C ALA A 450 -46.91 -11.58 -2.34
N SER A 451 -45.79 -12.29 -2.39
CA SER A 451 -45.41 -13.07 -3.58
C SER A 451 -44.44 -14.18 -3.19
N GLU A 452 -44.95 -15.41 -3.25
CA GLU A 452 -44.19 -16.64 -3.04
C GLU A 452 -43.31 -16.93 -4.26
N GLY A 453 -42.00 -16.98 -4.07
CA GLY A 453 -41.03 -17.41 -5.09
C GLY A 453 -39.60 -16.96 -4.80
N ALA A 454 -38.79 -17.85 -4.22
CA ALA A 454 -37.35 -17.72 -3.91
C ALA A 454 -36.97 -16.67 -2.83
N GLY A 455 -37.10 -17.08 -1.56
CA GLY A 455 -36.70 -16.31 -0.39
C GLY A 455 -35.19 -16.05 -0.31
N VAL A 456 -34.77 -14.84 -0.66
CA VAL A 456 -33.50 -14.27 -0.18
C VAL A 456 -33.82 -13.38 1.02
N SER A 457 -33.94 -13.99 2.20
CA SER A 457 -33.87 -13.27 3.48
C SER A 457 -32.53 -12.54 3.52
N GLY A 458 -32.55 -11.20 3.39
CA GLY A 458 -31.33 -10.39 3.36
C GLY A 458 -30.59 -10.41 4.71
N ARG A 459 -29.30 -10.10 4.64
CA ARG A 459 -28.36 -10.13 5.76
C ARG A 459 -28.38 -8.79 6.50
N THR A 460 -28.47 -8.80 7.82
CA THR A 460 -28.35 -7.58 8.63
C THR A 460 -26.89 -7.13 8.66
N PHE A 461 -26.66 -5.84 8.48
CA PHE A 461 -25.32 -5.26 8.39
C PHE A 461 -25.17 -4.11 9.40
N LYS A 462 -24.19 -4.21 10.30
CA LYS A 462 -23.83 -3.17 11.27
C LYS A 462 -22.36 -2.80 11.08
N GLU A 463 -22.02 -1.51 11.13
CA GLU A 463 -20.65 -1.02 10.92
C GLU A 463 -20.21 -0.16 12.10
N VAL A 464 -18.99 -0.39 12.58
CA VAL A 464 -18.32 0.46 13.58
C VAL A 464 -16.93 0.82 13.12
N GLN A 465 -16.50 2.03 13.52
CA GLN A 465 -15.19 2.57 13.22
C GLN A 465 -14.43 2.83 14.52
N LEU A 466 -13.13 2.50 14.56
CA LEU A 466 -12.23 2.89 15.66
C LEU A 466 -11.32 4.02 15.19
N GLN A 467 -11.39 5.17 15.86
CA GLN A 467 -10.58 6.34 15.54
C GLN A 467 -9.50 6.59 16.60
N GLU A 468 -9.78 6.32 17.87
CA GLU A 468 -8.87 6.63 18.98
C GLU A 468 -7.64 5.69 19.04
N PRO A 469 -6.39 6.21 18.98
CA PRO A 469 -5.18 5.41 19.12
C PRO A 469 -4.99 4.86 20.54
N ILE A 470 -4.51 3.62 20.64
CA ILE A 470 -4.17 3.01 21.94
C ILE A 470 -2.70 3.16 22.35
N ARG A 471 -1.82 3.49 21.39
CA ARG A 471 -0.36 3.55 21.61
C ARG A 471 0.10 4.92 22.05
N TYR A 472 -0.51 5.97 21.51
CA TYR A 472 -0.21 7.38 21.75
C TYR A 472 -1.52 8.14 21.87
N ALA A 473 -1.46 9.41 22.30
CA ALA A 473 -2.65 10.25 22.43
C ALA A 473 -3.27 10.59 21.06
N ALA A 474 -4.58 10.86 21.06
CA ALA A 474 -5.26 11.46 19.92
C ALA A 474 -4.62 12.82 19.57
N GLY A 475 -4.53 13.13 18.27
CA GLY A 475 -3.90 14.37 17.79
C GLY A 475 -2.37 14.39 17.91
N ASP A 476 -1.70 13.22 17.92
CA ASP A 476 -0.25 13.16 17.90
C ASP A 476 0.33 13.80 16.64
N ARG A 477 1.24 14.77 16.82
CA ARG A 477 1.80 15.58 15.73
C ARG A 477 2.65 14.75 14.77
N VAL A 478 3.34 13.73 15.28
CA VAL A 478 4.15 12.83 14.46
C VAL A 478 3.25 11.93 13.61
N GLU A 479 2.08 11.52 14.13
CA GLU A 479 1.09 10.76 13.34
C GLU A 479 0.56 11.62 12.19
N ALA A 480 0.08 12.82 12.51
CA ALA A 480 -0.50 13.73 11.53
C ALA A 480 0.50 14.07 10.41
N TRP A 481 1.76 14.36 10.78
CA TRP A 481 2.83 14.58 9.81
C TRP A 481 3.11 13.33 8.96
N LEU A 482 3.17 12.14 9.56
CA LEU A 482 3.44 10.91 8.82
C LEU A 482 2.32 10.61 7.82
N HIS A 483 1.07 10.83 8.22
CA HIS A 483 -0.10 10.68 7.35
C HIS A 483 -0.10 11.70 6.21
N GLU A 484 0.27 12.96 6.47
CA GLU A 484 0.39 14.00 5.46
C GLU A 484 1.54 13.70 4.49
N LEU A 485 2.73 13.37 5.00
CA LEU A 485 3.89 13.05 4.16
C LEU A 485 3.61 11.84 3.26
N LEU A 486 3.02 10.77 3.80
CA LEU A 486 2.76 9.54 3.05
C LEU A 486 1.41 9.52 2.32
N CYS A 487 0.64 10.61 2.41
CA CYS A 487 -0.70 10.75 1.85
C CYS A 487 -1.64 9.60 2.27
N LEU A 488 -1.59 9.16 3.54
CA LEU A 488 -2.41 8.05 4.05
C LEU A 488 -3.87 8.45 4.28
N ASP A 489 -4.11 9.75 4.54
CA ASP A 489 -5.45 10.35 4.68
C ASP A 489 -6.14 10.60 3.32
N ALA A 490 -5.60 10.03 2.25
CA ALA A 490 -6.00 10.25 0.87
C ALA A 490 -7.52 10.20 0.67
N ALA A 491 -8.20 9.28 1.35
CA ALA A 491 -9.60 9.02 1.07
C ALA A 491 -10.60 9.97 1.78
N ASP A 492 -10.13 10.89 2.60
CA ASP A 492 -10.93 12.02 3.10
C ASP A 492 -10.73 13.27 2.21
N ARG A 493 -9.76 13.20 1.28
CA ARG A 493 -9.41 14.26 0.31
C ARG A 493 -9.78 13.90 -1.12
N ILE A 494 -10.70 12.95 -1.32
CA ILE A 494 -11.26 12.65 -2.65
C ILE A 494 -11.91 13.94 -3.17
N PRO A 495 -11.54 14.43 -4.37
CA PRO A 495 -12.16 15.61 -4.94
C PRO A 495 -13.68 15.46 -4.99
N SER A 496 -14.44 16.45 -4.51
CA SER A 496 -15.89 16.40 -4.65
C SER A 496 -16.28 16.35 -6.12
N VAL A 497 -17.31 15.57 -6.46
CA VAL A 497 -17.84 15.55 -7.82
C VAL A 497 -18.36 16.96 -8.16
N PRO A 498 -17.92 17.57 -9.28
CA PRO A 498 -18.41 18.89 -9.66
C PRO A 498 -19.92 18.83 -9.93
N ALA A 499 -20.62 19.91 -9.55
CA ALA A 499 -22.09 20.00 -9.69
C ALA A 499 -22.59 19.82 -11.13
N ARG A 500 -21.73 20.15 -12.11
CA ARG A 500 -21.94 19.85 -13.53
C ARG A 500 -20.75 19.05 -14.05
N LEU A 501 -21.01 17.83 -14.52
CA LEU A 501 -20.01 16.98 -15.14
C LEU A 501 -19.73 17.49 -16.56
N PRO A 502 -18.48 17.89 -16.89
CA PRO A 502 -18.12 18.27 -18.25
C PRO A 502 -18.16 17.06 -19.16
N HIS A 503 -18.45 17.27 -20.45
CA HIS A 503 -18.43 16.18 -21.41
C HIS A 503 -16.97 15.70 -21.59
N PRO A 504 -16.68 14.39 -21.69
CA PRO A 504 -15.30 13.89 -21.78
C PRO A 504 -14.46 14.53 -22.90
N ASN A 505 -15.08 14.98 -23.99
CA ASN A 505 -14.37 15.65 -25.08
C ASN A 505 -13.84 17.05 -24.73
N GLU A 506 -14.47 17.74 -23.77
CA GLU A 506 -14.06 19.06 -23.28
C GLU A 506 -12.92 18.96 -22.26
N CYS A 507 -12.63 17.76 -21.78
CA CYS A 507 -11.54 17.52 -20.86
C CYS A 507 -10.20 17.38 -21.60
N GLU A 508 -9.20 18.06 -21.07
CA GLU A 508 -7.83 18.06 -21.57
C GLU A 508 -6.91 17.35 -20.58
N LEU A 509 -5.87 16.72 -21.15
CA LEU A 509 -4.84 16.06 -20.38
C LEU A 509 -3.72 17.10 -20.14
N TYR A 510 -3.11 17.06 -18.97
CA TYR A 510 -1.94 17.88 -18.63
C TYR A 510 -0.84 16.97 -18.12
N MET A 511 0.40 17.32 -18.44
CA MET A 511 1.56 16.66 -17.87
C MET A 511 1.95 17.37 -16.57
N VAL A 512 2.23 16.57 -15.53
CA VAL A 512 2.64 17.11 -14.23
C VAL A 512 4.16 17.12 -14.13
N ASP A 513 4.73 18.28 -13.84
CA ASP A 513 6.15 18.36 -13.52
C ASP A 513 6.41 17.82 -12.10
N ARG A 514 7.34 16.88 -12.00
CA ARG A 514 7.57 16.15 -10.73
C ARG A 514 8.42 16.95 -9.76
N ASP A 515 9.35 17.77 -10.24
CA ASP A 515 10.23 18.58 -9.39
C ASP A 515 9.41 19.63 -8.63
N THR A 516 8.44 20.25 -9.30
CA THR A 516 7.48 21.18 -8.68
C THR A 516 6.43 20.50 -7.81
N LEU A 517 5.95 19.32 -8.21
CA LEU A 517 4.97 18.55 -7.43
C LEU A 517 5.51 18.14 -6.06
N PHE A 518 6.76 17.69 -6.01
CA PHE A 518 7.43 17.23 -4.78
C PHE A 518 8.22 18.32 -4.04
N SER A 519 8.07 19.59 -4.44
CA SER A 519 8.76 20.74 -3.82
C SER A 519 8.28 21.10 -2.40
N TYR A 520 7.24 20.44 -1.86
CA TYR A 520 6.63 20.75 -0.56
C TYR A 520 5.99 22.16 -0.46
N HIS A 521 5.50 22.70 -1.58
CA HIS A 521 4.67 23.90 -1.57
C HIS A 521 3.21 23.56 -1.24
N LYS A 522 2.48 24.45 -0.54
CA LYS A 522 1.09 24.20 -0.07
C LYS A 522 0.13 23.80 -1.19
N ALA A 523 0.23 24.45 -2.36
CA ALA A 523 -0.61 24.09 -3.52
C ALA A 523 -0.18 22.75 -4.15
N SER A 524 1.13 22.50 -4.27
CA SER A 524 1.65 21.23 -4.79
C SER A 524 1.28 20.04 -3.90
N GLU A 525 1.33 20.21 -2.58
CA GLU A 525 0.87 19.22 -1.60
C GLU A 525 -0.63 18.94 -1.73
N ALA A 526 -1.47 19.96 -1.88
CA ALA A 526 -2.90 19.76 -2.09
C ALA A 526 -3.18 18.98 -3.40
N LEU A 527 -2.46 19.27 -4.49
CA LEU A 527 -2.58 18.53 -5.75
C LEU A 527 -2.10 17.08 -5.59
N LEU A 528 -0.93 16.87 -4.98
CA LEU A 528 -0.35 15.54 -4.74
C LEU A 528 -1.30 14.68 -3.89
N GLN A 529 -1.91 15.25 -2.86
CA GLN A 529 -2.88 14.58 -2.00
C GLN A 529 -4.12 14.15 -2.77
N ARG A 530 -4.67 15.01 -3.64
CA ARG A 530 -5.80 14.68 -4.53
C ARG A 530 -5.44 13.59 -5.54
N MET A 531 -4.23 13.63 -6.11
CA MET A 531 -3.74 12.59 -7.03
C MET A 531 -3.59 11.24 -6.31
N MET A 532 -2.97 11.23 -5.14
CA MET A 532 -2.81 10.02 -4.32
C MET A 532 -4.16 9.50 -3.82
N ALA A 533 -5.11 10.37 -3.49
CA ALA A 533 -6.48 10.00 -3.17
C ALA A 533 -7.14 9.17 -4.27
N LEU A 534 -7.01 9.64 -5.52
CA LEU A 534 -7.55 8.93 -6.69
C LEU A 534 -6.85 7.58 -6.93
N TYR A 535 -5.52 7.52 -6.77
CA TYR A 535 -4.79 6.24 -6.87
C TYR A 535 -5.23 5.24 -5.79
N VAL A 536 -5.36 5.70 -4.54
CA VAL A 536 -5.81 4.86 -3.42
C VAL A 536 -7.25 4.38 -3.63
N ALA A 537 -8.11 5.24 -4.17
CA ALA A 537 -9.51 4.91 -4.46
C ALA A 537 -9.70 3.99 -5.68
N SER A 538 -8.77 3.98 -6.64
CA SER A 538 -8.93 3.18 -7.88
C SER A 538 -8.29 1.80 -7.81
N HIS A 539 -7.16 1.65 -7.10
CA HIS A 539 -6.39 0.41 -7.09
C HIS A 539 -6.72 -0.49 -5.89
N TYR A 540 -6.52 -1.80 -6.08
CA TYR A 540 -6.79 -2.83 -5.05
C TYR A 540 -5.79 -2.75 -3.88
N ARG A 541 -4.51 -2.54 -4.17
CA ARG A 541 -3.46 -2.48 -3.16
C ARG A 541 -2.44 -1.40 -3.53
N ASN A 542 -2.21 -0.47 -2.61
CA ASN A 542 -1.22 0.59 -2.76
C ASN A 542 -0.24 0.58 -1.60
N THR A 543 1.04 0.74 -1.88
CA THR A 543 2.06 0.84 -0.83
C THR A 543 2.60 2.25 -0.78
N PRO A 544 3.00 2.79 0.39
CA PRO A 544 3.62 4.11 0.45
C PRO A 544 4.92 4.21 -0.36
N ASN A 545 5.56 3.08 -0.66
CA ASN A 545 6.73 3.04 -1.54
C ASN A 545 6.40 3.47 -2.97
N ASP A 546 5.13 3.37 -3.38
CA ASP A 546 4.66 3.83 -4.69
C ASP A 546 4.85 5.34 -4.87
N LEU A 547 4.79 6.11 -3.77
CA LEU A 547 5.03 7.54 -3.77
C LEU A 547 6.49 7.86 -4.13
N MET A 548 7.42 7.10 -3.54
CA MET A 548 8.85 7.19 -3.85
C MET A 548 9.16 6.70 -5.26
N LEU A 549 8.42 5.70 -5.76
CA LEU A 549 8.52 5.28 -7.16
C LEU A 549 8.05 6.39 -8.11
N ALA A 550 6.92 7.05 -7.81
CA ALA A 550 6.40 8.14 -8.62
C ALA A 550 7.31 9.39 -8.61
N SER A 551 8.00 9.64 -7.49
CA SER A 551 8.91 10.79 -7.35
C SER A 551 10.28 10.56 -7.98
N ASP A 552 10.95 9.47 -7.62
CA ASP A 552 12.40 9.34 -7.84
C ASP A 552 12.72 8.60 -9.14
N ALA A 553 11.87 7.66 -9.57
CA ALA A 553 12.19 6.82 -10.72
C ALA A 553 12.13 7.63 -12.03
N PRO A 554 13.26 7.77 -12.77
CA PRO A 554 13.38 8.74 -13.85
C PRO A 554 12.44 8.46 -15.03
N ALA A 555 12.25 7.17 -15.35
CA ALA A 555 11.39 6.70 -16.43
C ALA A 555 9.89 7.00 -16.23
N HIS A 556 9.45 7.35 -15.01
CA HIS A 556 8.04 7.60 -14.74
C HIS A 556 7.60 9.00 -15.14
N VAL A 557 6.43 9.12 -15.76
CA VAL A 557 5.79 10.39 -16.09
C VAL A 557 4.34 10.37 -15.60
N LEU A 558 3.85 11.52 -15.15
CA LEU A 558 2.52 11.68 -14.57
C LEU A 558 1.67 12.59 -15.46
N PHE A 559 0.44 12.16 -15.72
CA PHE A 559 -0.57 12.92 -16.44
C PHE A 559 -1.84 13.05 -15.60
N VAL A 560 -2.50 14.20 -15.68
CA VAL A 560 -3.78 14.47 -15.01
C VAL A 560 -4.79 14.96 -16.05
N LEU A 561 -5.99 14.38 -16.03
CA LEU A 561 -7.12 14.82 -16.83
C LEU A 561 -7.92 15.82 -16.00
N LEU A 562 -8.00 17.05 -16.50
CA LEU A 562 -8.70 18.14 -15.84
C LEU A 562 -10.02 18.45 -16.57
N GLY A 563 -11.01 18.91 -15.83
CA GLY A 563 -12.16 19.58 -16.41
C GLY A 563 -11.76 20.93 -17.03
N PRO A 564 -12.64 21.54 -17.83
CA PRO A 564 -12.40 22.88 -18.38
C PRO A 564 -12.12 23.87 -17.25
N VAL A 565 -10.95 24.49 -17.28
CA VAL A 565 -10.47 25.41 -16.25
C VAL A 565 -10.87 26.83 -16.64
N ASP A 566 -11.55 27.53 -15.73
CA ASP A 566 -11.81 28.97 -15.89
C ASP A 566 -10.61 29.73 -15.31
N GLU A 567 -9.71 30.20 -16.18
CA GLU A 567 -8.48 30.92 -15.79
C GLU A 567 -8.75 32.16 -14.93
N THR A 568 -9.97 32.69 -14.96
CA THR A 568 -10.37 33.86 -14.16
C THR A 568 -10.56 33.55 -12.68
N GLN A 569 -10.88 32.29 -12.36
CA GLN A 569 -11.06 31.81 -11.00
C GLN A 569 -9.76 31.11 -10.59
N ASN A 570 -8.93 31.77 -9.78
CA ASN A 570 -7.69 31.23 -9.20
C ASN A 570 -7.96 30.07 -8.21
N VAL A 571 -8.73 29.08 -8.63
CA VAL A 571 -9.17 27.90 -7.90
C VAL A 571 -8.44 26.70 -8.47
N MET A 572 -8.02 25.79 -7.60
CA MET A 572 -7.35 24.56 -8.02
C MET A 572 -8.31 23.71 -8.87
N PRO A 573 -7.90 23.28 -10.08
CA PRO A 573 -8.77 22.52 -10.97
C PRO A 573 -9.15 21.16 -10.38
N ASP A 574 -10.32 20.70 -10.76
CA ASP A 574 -10.83 19.38 -10.36
C ASP A 574 -10.16 18.28 -11.20
N ILE A 575 -9.56 17.32 -10.50
CA ILE A 575 -8.87 16.18 -11.12
C ILE A 575 -9.89 15.07 -11.36
N LEU A 576 -10.14 14.74 -12.63
CA LEU A 576 -11.11 13.71 -13.02
C LEU A 576 -10.45 12.33 -13.19
N ALA A 577 -9.23 12.30 -13.73
CA ALA A 577 -8.43 11.09 -13.86
C ALA A 577 -6.94 11.38 -13.74
N VAL A 578 -6.16 10.37 -13.33
CA VAL A 578 -4.71 10.43 -13.25
C VAL A 578 -4.12 9.20 -13.95
N VAL A 579 -3.10 9.41 -14.78
CA VAL A 579 -2.40 8.35 -15.50
C VAL A 579 -0.91 8.42 -15.14
N GLN A 580 -0.37 7.30 -14.65
CA GLN A 580 1.06 7.11 -14.45
C GLN A 580 1.60 6.22 -15.56
N VAL A 581 2.60 6.69 -16.27
CA VAL A 581 3.31 5.92 -17.29
C VAL A 581 4.76 5.71 -16.90
N ALA A 582 5.40 4.69 -17.46
CA ALA A 582 6.82 4.42 -17.37
C ALA A 582 7.38 4.17 -18.78
N LEU A 583 8.45 4.88 -19.12
CA LEU A 583 9.20 4.68 -20.36
C LEU A 583 10.06 3.43 -20.21
N GLU A 584 9.88 2.47 -21.12
CA GLU A 584 10.57 1.18 -21.08
C GLU A 584 11.19 0.86 -22.44
N GLY A 585 12.28 0.09 -22.43
CA GLY A 585 12.91 -0.40 -23.65
C GLY A 585 14.12 0.43 -24.10
N ALA A 586 14.39 0.45 -25.41
CA ALA A 586 15.66 0.90 -25.97
C ALA A 586 16.90 0.16 -25.39
N ILE A 587 16.71 -1.12 -25.05
CA ILE A 587 17.76 -1.96 -24.45
C ILE A 587 18.71 -2.43 -25.56
N SER A 588 20.02 -2.32 -25.31
CA SER A 588 21.03 -2.81 -26.25
C SER A 588 20.85 -4.30 -26.53
N ARG A 589 20.83 -4.66 -27.81
CA ARG A 589 20.68 -6.06 -28.29
C ARG A 589 21.66 -7.02 -27.62
N LYS A 590 22.89 -6.58 -27.34
CA LYS A 590 23.92 -7.38 -26.64
C LYS A 590 23.49 -7.75 -25.21
N VAL A 591 22.87 -6.81 -24.50
CA VAL A 591 22.37 -7.03 -23.14
C VAL A 591 21.14 -7.93 -23.16
N ALA A 592 20.23 -7.72 -24.12
CA ALA A 592 19.07 -8.58 -24.33
C ALA A 592 19.48 -10.04 -24.59
N GLN A 593 20.42 -10.27 -25.51
CA GLN A 593 20.94 -11.62 -25.80
C GLN A 593 21.63 -12.26 -24.60
N ASN A 594 22.46 -11.49 -23.86
CA ASN A 594 23.14 -11.99 -22.67
C ASN A 594 22.15 -12.38 -21.56
N SER A 595 21.11 -11.57 -21.35
CA SER A 595 20.04 -11.82 -20.38
C SER A 595 19.25 -13.08 -20.74
N LEU A 596 18.86 -13.23 -22.01
CA LEU A 596 18.17 -14.41 -22.53
C LEU A 596 19.02 -15.69 -22.38
N ALA A 597 20.33 -15.61 -22.61
CA ALA A 597 21.24 -16.74 -22.49
C ALA A 597 21.50 -17.17 -21.03
N HIS A 598 21.58 -16.23 -20.09
CA HIS A 598 21.90 -16.51 -18.68
C HIS A 598 20.66 -16.67 -17.80
N GLY A 599 19.46 -16.36 -18.31
CA GLY A 599 18.21 -16.40 -17.55
C GLY A 599 18.10 -15.36 -16.42
N ASN A 600 19.01 -14.38 -16.39
CA ASN A 600 19.02 -13.33 -15.38
C ASN A 600 18.25 -12.12 -15.90
N LEU A 601 17.00 -11.96 -15.45
CA LEU A 601 16.18 -10.79 -15.73
C LEU A 601 16.61 -9.65 -14.80
N PRO A 602 17.26 -8.58 -15.29
CA PRO A 602 17.59 -7.44 -14.45
C PRO A 602 16.32 -6.74 -13.96
N GLN A 603 16.42 -6.03 -12.85
CA GLN A 603 15.28 -5.28 -12.29
C GLN A 603 15.03 -4.02 -13.13
N GLY A 604 13.76 -3.70 -13.39
CA GLY A 604 13.34 -2.64 -14.32
C GLY A 604 12.53 -3.22 -15.50
N ASP A 605 12.16 -2.36 -16.46
CA ASP A 605 11.61 -2.68 -17.79
C ASP A 605 10.78 -3.98 -17.88
N LEU A 606 9.59 -4.00 -17.26
CA LEU A 606 8.82 -5.24 -17.07
C LEU A 606 8.40 -5.88 -18.41
N ILE A 607 7.88 -5.08 -19.34
CA ILE A 607 7.32 -5.59 -20.59
C ILE A 607 8.41 -6.11 -21.52
N PRO A 608 9.50 -5.36 -21.80
CA PRO A 608 10.63 -5.84 -22.59
C PRO A 608 11.17 -7.19 -22.11
N TRP A 609 11.38 -7.34 -20.80
CA TRP A 609 11.93 -8.58 -20.25
C TRP A 609 10.95 -9.75 -20.30
N THR A 610 9.68 -9.52 -19.97
CA THR A 610 8.68 -10.59 -19.95
C THR A 610 8.37 -11.08 -21.36
N VAL A 611 8.13 -10.17 -22.30
CA VAL A 611 7.81 -10.54 -23.69
C VAL A 611 9.04 -11.12 -24.38
N GLY A 612 10.22 -10.52 -24.19
CA GLY A 612 11.48 -11.03 -24.72
C GLY A 612 11.77 -12.46 -24.26
N GLN A 613 11.52 -12.79 -22.98
CA GLN A 613 11.70 -14.15 -22.48
C GLN A 613 10.69 -15.16 -23.06
N GLN A 614 9.43 -14.76 -23.24
CA GLN A 614 8.34 -15.66 -23.67
C GLN A 614 8.35 -15.93 -25.18
N VAL A 615 8.68 -14.92 -25.97
CA VAL A 615 8.77 -15.02 -27.43
C VAL A 615 10.19 -15.41 -27.88
N GLN A 616 11.19 -15.24 -27.01
CA GLN A 616 12.61 -15.42 -27.32
C GLN A 616 13.11 -14.52 -28.45
N ASP A 617 12.52 -13.33 -28.56
CA ASP A 617 12.89 -12.32 -29.55
C ASP A 617 13.87 -11.30 -28.95
N PRO A 618 15.12 -11.21 -29.43
CA PRO A 618 16.09 -10.22 -28.96
C PRO A 618 15.81 -8.80 -29.50
N ASP A 619 14.96 -8.65 -30.51
CA ASP A 619 14.72 -7.37 -31.17
C ASP A 619 13.61 -6.57 -30.45
N PHE A 620 12.62 -7.24 -29.86
CA PHE A 620 11.56 -6.57 -29.08
C PHE A 620 12.09 -5.71 -27.90
N PRO A 621 13.05 -6.19 -27.06
CA PRO A 621 13.61 -5.35 -25.99
C PRO A 621 14.37 -4.10 -26.48
N SER A 622 14.82 -4.10 -27.73
CA SER A 622 15.44 -2.93 -28.36
C SER A 622 14.43 -1.88 -28.80
N LEU A 623 13.15 -2.22 -28.88
CA LEU A 623 12.08 -1.26 -29.16
C LEU A 623 11.84 -0.34 -27.96
N SER A 624 11.53 0.93 -28.23
CA SER A 624 11.15 1.92 -27.22
C SER A 624 9.63 1.93 -27.01
N GLY A 625 9.20 1.97 -25.75
CA GLY A 625 7.82 1.78 -25.37
C GLY A 625 7.40 2.59 -24.16
N VAL A 626 6.09 2.74 -24.00
CA VAL A 626 5.50 3.31 -22.79
C VAL A 626 4.58 2.29 -22.15
N ARG A 627 4.86 1.95 -20.90
CA ARG A 627 3.96 1.17 -20.06
C ARG A 627 3.06 2.09 -19.25
N ILE A 628 1.75 1.99 -19.43
CA ILE A 628 0.77 2.57 -18.51
C ILE A 628 0.80 1.71 -17.23
N VAL A 629 1.40 2.26 -16.17
CA VAL A 629 1.57 1.58 -14.88
C VAL A 629 0.27 1.67 -14.08
N ARG A 630 -0.37 2.84 -14.06
CA ARG A 630 -1.62 3.08 -13.33
C ARG A 630 -2.53 4.02 -14.10
N ILE A 631 -3.82 3.73 -14.02
CA ILE A 631 -4.89 4.64 -14.39
C ILE A 631 -5.88 4.70 -13.23
N ALA A 632 -6.16 5.91 -12.76
CA ALA A 632 -7.08 6.18 -11.68
C ALA A 632 -8.16 7.13 -12.17
N THR A 633 -9.41 6.76 -11.97
CA THR A 633 -10.58 7.59 -12.30
C THR A 633 -11.37 7.84 -11.03
N HIS A 634 -12.09 8.95 -10.96
CA HIS A 634 -12.93 9.24 -9.81
C HIS A 634 -13.89 8.07 -9.46
N PRO A 635 -13.92 7.59 -8.19
CA PRO A 635 -14.64 6.37 -7.81
C PRO A 635 -16.16 6.46 -7.98
N ASP A 636 -16.73 7.66 -7.88
CA ASP A 636 -18.17 7.92 -8.06
C ASP A 636 -18.57 8.14 -9.53
N LEU A 637 -17.61 8.23 -10.44
CA LEU A 637 -17.84 8.41 -11.88
C LEU A 637 -17.39 7.19 -12.72
N PRO A 638 -17.65 5.94 -12.29
CA PRO A 638 -17.30 4.79 -13.11
C PRO A 638 -18.20 4.80 -14.37
N ARG A 639 -17.60 4.52 -15.53
CA ARG A 639 -18.29 4.46 -16.84
C ARG A 639 -18.69 5.81 -17.47
N ALA A 640 -18.29 6.94 -16.89
CA ALA A 640 -18.45 8.25 -17.53
C ALA A 640 -17.53 8.48 -18.75
N GLY A 641 -16.56 7.58 -18.98
CA GLY A 641 -15.68 7.61 -20.17
C GLY A 641 -14.39 8.42 -20.01
N TYR A 642 -14.16 9.08 -18.86
CA TYR A 642 -12.94 9.87 -18.61
C TYR A 642 -11.64 9.05 -18.71
N GLY A 643 -11.65 7.79 -18.27
CA GLY A 643 -10.48 6.91 -18.42
C GLY A 643 -10.17 6.59 -19.89
N SER A 644 -11.19 6.37 -20.71
CA SER A 644 -11.02 6.11 -22.15
C SER A 644 -10.52 7.36 -22.87
N ARG A 645 -11.05 8.53 -22.52
CA ARG A 645 -10.54 9.82 -23.01
C ARG A 645 -9.07 10.04 -22.66
N ALA A 646 -8.66 9.75 -21.43
CA ALA A 646 -7.27 9.93 -21.00
C ALA A 646 -6.31 9.04 -21.80
N VAL A 647 -6.67 7.77 -22.04
CA VAL A 647 -5.87 6.84 -22.85
C VAL A 647 -5.83 7.26 -24.32
N GLU A 648 -6.95 7.75 -24.87
CA GLU A 648 -7.02 8.27 -26.23
C GLU A 648 -6.09 9.48 -26.42
N LEU A 649 -6.18 10.48 -25.53
CA LEU A 649 -5.31 11.66 -25.58
C LEU A 649 -3.83 11.30 -25.43
N LEU A 650 -3.52 10.36 -24.53
CA LEU A 650 -2.17 9.84 -24.36
C LEU A 650 -1.64 9.18 -25.64
N ALA A 651 -2.46 8.35 -26.30
CA ALA A 651 -2.08 7.71 -27.56
C ALA A 651 -1.86 8.74 -28.68
N ARG A 652 -2.73 9.75 -28.78
CA ARG A 652 -2.57 10.85 -29.75
C ARG A 652 -1.30 11.68 -29.50
N PHE A 653 -0.95 11.90 -28.23
CA PHE A 653 0.28 12.58 -27.84
C PHE A 653 1.52 11.83 -28.32
N TYR A 654 1.63 10.54 -28.02
CA TYR A 654 2.79 9.74 -28.44
C TYR A 654 2.85 9.46 -29.95
N ARG A 655 1.73 9.61 -30.68
CA ARG A 655 1.73 9.63 -32.15
C ARG A 655 2.18 10.97 -32.75
N GLY A 656 2.28 12.03 -31.94
CA GLY A 656 2.62 13.37 -32.39
C GLY A 656 1.45 14.17 -33.00
N GLU A 657 0.21 13.71 -32.85
CA GLU A 657 -0.98 14.34 -33.45
C GLU A 657 -1.43 15.64 -32.74
N LEU A 658 -1.03 15.84 -31.49
CA LEU A 658 -1.45 16.97 -30.63
C LEU A 658 -0.52 18.20 -30.70
N ARG A 659 0.37 18.27 -31.70
CA ARG A 659 1.32 19.38 -31.84
C ARG A 659 0.63 20.61 -32.42
N ASP A 660 0.84 21.77 -31.78
CA ASP A 660 0.55 23.05 -32.40
C ASP A 660 1.64 23.41 -33.44
N PRO A 661 1.31 23.55 -34.73
CA PRO A 661 2.30 23.94 -35.75
C PRO A 661 2.84 25.36 -35.53
N ALA A 662 2.13 26.23 -34.79
CA ALA A 662 2.57 27.59 -34.49
C ALA A 662 3.71 27.65 -33.46
N ALA A 663 3.78 26.72 -32.51
CA ALA A 663 4.88 26.62 -31.54
C ALA A 663 6.20 26.16 -32.19
N ALA A 664 6.15 25.66 -33.43
CA ALA A 664 7.32 25.25 -34.21
C ALA A 664 8.06 26.42 -34.89
N GLY A 665 7.48 27.62 -34.95
CA GLY A 665 8.05 28.77 -35.67
C GLY A 665 9.12 29.55 -34.90
N GLY A 666 9.53 29.08 -33.72
CA GLY A 666 10.32 29.85 -32.78
C GLY A 666 11.83 29.57 -32.76
N HIS A 667 12.38 28.54 -33.41
CA HIS A 667 13.83 28.31 -33.43
C HIS A 667 14.23 27.56 -34.72
N ASN A 668 14.53 28.29 -35.78
CA ASN A 668 15.27 27.78 -36.95
C ASN A 668 16.61 28.50 -37.02
N GLY A 669 17.69 27.77 -36.75
CA GLY A 669 19.05 28.24 -36.96
C GLY A 669 20.08 27.34 -36.27
N THR A 670 20.58 26.36 -37.01
CA THR A 670 21.77 25.52 -36.77
C THR A 670 21.78 24.63 -35.52
N ASP A 671 21.53 23.33 -35.69
CA ASP A 671 22.17 22.27 -34.89
C ASP A 671 22.04 20.90 -35.60
N GLU A 672 22.72 20.74 -36.74
CA GLU A 672 23.24 19.43 -37.14
C GLU A 672 24.68 19.35 -36.64
N ALA A 673 24.85 18.72 -35.47
CA ALA A 673 26.09 18.24 -34.82
C ALA A 673 26.19 18.64 -33.33
N ALA A 674 25.27 18.18 -32.49
CA ALA A 674 25.48 18.10 -31.05
C ALA A 674 24.79 16.86 -30.48
N GLY A 675 25.53 15.74 -30.44
CA GLY A 675 25.21 14.70 -29.48
C GLY A 675 25.38 15.25 -28.07
N GLY A 676 24.40 15.02 -27.20
CA GLY A 676 24.53 15.23 -25.76
C GLY A 676 24.49 16.69 -25.31
N ALA A 677 23.33 17.33 -25.42
CA ALA A 677 22.95 18.41 -24.51
C ALA A 677 21.71 17.93 -23.76
N ALA A 678 21.95 17.29 -22.62
CA ALA A 678 20.99 17.30 -21.54
C ALA A 678 20.50 18.75 -21.40
N ALA A 679 19.18 18.95 -21.32
CA ALA A 679 18.66 20.16 -20.75
C ALA A 679 19.40 20.34 -19.42
N GLU A 680 20.31 21.31 -19.38
CA GLU A 680 20.78 21.89 -18.15
C GLU A 680 19.51 22.40 -17.47
N ALA A 681 18.86 21.52 -16.70
CA ALA A 681 18.46 21.89 -15.36
C ALA A 681 19.63 22.73 -14.87
N GLN A 682 19.41 24.05 -14.75
CA GLN A 682 20.38 24.95 -14.17
C GLN A 682 21.00 24.18 -13.02
N ALA A 683 22.25 23.77 -13.24
CA ALA A 683 23.04 23.23 -12.18
C ALA A 683 22.87 24.30 -11.10
N VAL A 684 22.35 23.88 -9.94
CA VAL A 684 22.44 24.68 -8.73
C VAL A 684 23.82 25.33 -8.79
N PRO A 685 23.94 26.68 -8.72
CA PRO A 685 25.24 27.31 -8.83
C PRO A 685 26.19 26.54 -7.92
N GLN A 686 27.22 25.90 -8.50
CA GLN A 686 28.17 25.10 -7.72
C GLN A 686 28.88 25.96 -6.66
N GLU A 687 28.73 27.29 -6.75
CA GLU A 687 29.17 28.27 -5.75
C GLU A 687 28.31 28.30 -4.46
N GLU A 688 27.08 27.77 -4.44
CA GLU A 688 26.28 27.62 -3.21
C GLU A 688 26.29 26.19 -2.63
N GLN A 689 26.93 25.23 -3.31
CA GLN A 689 26.99 23.82 -2.89
C GLN A 689 28.24 23.45 -2.10
N ALA A 690 29.23 24.34 -1.98
CA ALA A 690 30.45 24.09 -1.23
C ALA A 690 30.69 25.20 -0.18
N GLY A 691 30.28 24.95 1.07
CA GLY A 691 30.75 25.75 2.21
C GLY A 691 29.69 26.29 3.18
N GLY A 692 28.53 25.65 3.33
CA GLY A 692 27.59 25.99 4.40
C GLY A 692 27.94 25.29 5.71
N ASP A 693 28.30 26.04 6.76
CA ASP A 693 28.39 25.51 8.13
C ASP A 693 26.98 25.12 8.62
N LEU A 694 26.81 23.91 9.18
CA LEU A 694 25.54 23.34 9.66
C LEU A 694 24.78 24.31 10.59
N LEU A 695 25.52 25.13 11.33
CA LEU A 695 25.00 26.09 12.30
C LEU A 695 24.43 27.37 11.65
N THR A 696 24.67 27.61 10.35
CA THR A 696 24.21 28.79 9.61
C THR A 696 23.20 28.47 8.50
N GLU A 697 23.11 27.20 8.11
CA GLU A 697 22.29 26.75 6.99
C GLU A 697 20.78 26.87 7.29
N LYS A 698 20.04 27.52 6.38
CA LYS A 698 18.58 27.53 6.37
C LYS A 698 18.07 26.71 5.18
N VAL A 699 17.37 25.63 5.49
CA VAL A 699 16.66 24.82 4.51
C VAL A 699 15.43 25.58 4.03
N GLY A 700 15.26 25.73 2.72
CA GLY A 700 14.15 26.45 2.09
C GLY A 700 13.84 25.95 0.68
N LEU A 701 12.70 26.38 0.14
CA LEU A 701 12.23 25.98 -1.19
C LEU A 701 13.21 26.39 -2.29
N ARG A 702 13.34 25.55 -3.34
CA ARG A 702 14.10 25.90 -4.55
C ARG A 702 13.48 27.12 -5.23
N LYS A 703 14.33 28.03 -5.70
CA LYS A 703 13.94 29.22 -6.48
C LYS A 703 13.99 28.87 -7.98
N GLY A 704 13.05 29.39 -8.77
CA GLY A 704 13.03 29.19 -10.24
C GLY A 704 12.44 27.85 -10.70
N LEU A 705 11.42 27.34 -10.02
CA LEU A 705 10.75 26.10 -10.41
C LEU A 705 9.88 26.28 -11.68
N PRO A 706 9.80 25.27 -12.56
CA PRO A 706 8.91 25.29 -13.73
C PRO A 706 7.42 25.35 -13.32
N PRO A 707 6.48 25.56 -14.26
CA PRO A 707 5.06 25.43 -13.95
C PRO A 707 4.69 23.99 -13.56
N LEU A 708 3.76 23.84 -12.61
CA LEU A 708 3.32 22.53 -12.10
C LEU A 708 2.59 21.68 -13.15
N LEU A 709 1.82 22.34 -14.01
CA LEU A 709 1.03 21.73 -15.07
C LEU A 709 1.53 22.28 -16.41
N VAL A 710 1.87 21.38 -17.32
CA VAL A 710 2.31 21.69 -18.68
C VAL A 710 1.29 21.11 -19.65
N HIS A 711 0.83 21.93 -20.59
CA HIS A 711 -0.12 21.48 -21.60
C HIS A 711 0.57 20.53 -22.61
N LEU A 712 -0.13 19.49 -23.08
CA LEU A 712 0.50 18.49 -23.96
C LEU A 712 0.94 19.07 -25.32
N SER A 713 0.31 20.16 -25.78
CA SER A 713 0.70 20.81 -27.04
C SER A 713 2.07 21.51 -26.99
N GLU A 714 2.55 21.85 -25.79
CA GLU A 714 3.79 22.63 -25.59
C GLU A 714 5.05 21.75 -25.57
N ARG A 715 4.91 20.44 -25.32
CA ARG A 715 6.03 19.51 -25.16
C ARG A 715 6.13 18.54 -26.34
N THR A 716 7.36 18.29 -26.79
CA THR A 716 7.64 17.20 -27.73
C THR A 716 7.63 15.83 -27.02
N PRO A 717 6.85 14.84 -27.51
CA PRO A 717 6.87 13.48 -26.99
C PRO A 717 8.18 12.79 -27.33
N GLU A 718 8.54 11.78 -26.53
CA GLU A 718 9.64 10.86 -26.86
C GLU A 718 9.20 9.90 -27.97
N ALA A 719 10.15 9.44 -28.80
CA ALA A 719 9.87 8.48 -29.87
C ALA A 719 9.55 7.09 -29.27
N VAL A 720 8.30 6.65 -29.46
CA VAL A 720 7.75 5.43 -28.86
C VAL A 720 7.07 4.58 -29.94
N GLN A 721 7.28 3.27 -29.88
CA GLN A 721 6.80 2.29 -30.86
C GLN A 721 5.63 1.43 -30.35
N TRP A 722 5.44 1.36 -29.03
CA TRP A 722 4.33 0.61 -28.43
C TRP A 722 3.83 1.24 -27.14
N LEU A 723 2.52 1.10 -26.89
CA LEU A 723 1.91 1.31 -25.58
C LEU A 723 1.58 -0.04 -24.96
N GLY A 724 1.87 -0.21 -23.67
CA GLY A 724 1.65 -1.47 -22.97
C GLY A 724 0.97 -1.27 -21.64
N VAL A 725 0.20 -2.27 -21.22
CA VAL A 725 -0.45 -2.33 -19.90
C VAL A 725 -0.17 -3.68 -19.26
N ALA A 726 -0.03 -3.69 -17.94
CA ALA A 726 0.08 -4.91 -17.14
C ALA A 726 -0.87 -4.82 -15.94
N PHE A 727 -1.84 -5.72 -15.85
CA PHE A 727 -2.88 -5.66 -14.81
C PHE A 727 -3.42 -7.05 -14.42
N GLY A 728 -4.10 -7.15 -13.28
CA GLY A 728 -4.81 -8.37 -12.85
C GLY A 728 -6.08 -8.58 -13.68
N LEU A 729 -6.22 -9.77 -14.28
CA LEU A 729 -7.28 -10.09 -15.22
C LEU A 729 -8.66 -10.04 -14.54
N THR A 730 -9.46 -9.04 -14.93
CA THR A 730 -10.88 -8.91 -14.58
C THR A 730 -11.69 -8.56 -15.82
N ASP A 731 -12.96 -8.97 -15.86
CA ASP A 731 -13.85 -8.70 -17.00
C ASP A 731 -14.01 -7.20 -17.29
N GLY A 732 -14.15 -6.39 -16.22
CA GLY A 732 -14.26 -4.94 -16.32
C GLY A 732 -13.03 -4.29 -16.96
N LEU A 733 -11.81 -4.64 -16.50
CA LEU A 733 -10.58 -4.07 -17.06
C LEU A 733 -10.29 -4.61 -18.46
N LEU A 734 -10.55 -5.89 -18.72
CA LEU A 734 -10.36 -6.47 -20.05
C LEU A 734 -11.26 -5.76 -21.08
N SER A 735 -12.54 -5.55 -20.76
CA SER A 735 -13.46 -4.83 -21.64
C SER A 735 -13.02 -3.37 -21.87
N PHE A 736 -12.46 -2.71 -20.85
CA PHE A 736 -11.93 -1.35 -20.95
C PHE A 736 -10.75 -1.29 -21.94
N TRP A 737 -9.74 -2.15 -21.78
CA TRP A 737 -8.56 -2.15 -22.65
C TRP A 737 -8.85 -2.63 -24.07
N ASN A 738 -9.78 -3.58 -24.23
CA ASN A 738 -10.26 -4.01 -25.55
C ASN A 738 -10.90 -2.84 -26.32
N ARG A 739 -11.70 -1.99 -25.65
CA ARG A 739 -12.29 -0.80 -26.28
C ARG A 739 -11.26 0.25 -26.66
N SER A 740 -10.16 0.35 -25.92
CA SER A 740 -9.04 1.25 -26.21
C SER A 740 -8.08 0.73 -27.28
N GLY A 741 -8.34 -0.45 -27.87
CA GLY A 741 -7.54 -1.01 -28.97
C GLY A 741 -6.28 -1.79 -28.56
N PHE A 742 -6.16 -2.17 -27.29
CA PHE A 742 -5.07 -3.02 -26.81
C PHE A 742 -5.34 -4.49 -27.12
N GLN A 743 -4.28 -5.25 -27.41
CA GLN A 743 -4.34 -6.68 -27.73
C GLN A 743 -3.54 -7.51 -26.72
N PRO A 744 -4.04 -8.68 -26.29
CA PRO A 744 -3.36 -9.51 -25.30
C PRO A 744 -2.15 -10.24 -25.90
N VAL A 745 -1.03 -10.20 -25.19
CA VAL A 745 0.25 -10.80 -25.63
C VAL A 745 0.74 -11.86 -24.65
N TYR A 746 0.50 -11.69 -23.34
CA TYR A 746 0.96 -12.66 -22.35
C TYR A 746 0.04 -12.71 -21.14
N LEU A 747 -0.24 -13.92 -20.64
CA LEU A 747 -0.99 -14.17 -19.41
C LEU A 747 -0.19 -15.09 -18.50
N ARG A 748 0.05 -14.64 -17.27
CA ARG A 748 0.78 -15.42 -16.26
C ARG A 748 -0.06 -16.60 -15.77
N GLN A 749 0.51 -17.80 -15.77
CA GLN A 749 -0.17 -19.03 -15.35
C GLN A 749 -0.43 -19.09 -13.83
N THR A 750 0.51 -18.61 -13.02
CA THR A 750 0.35 -18.56 -11.56
C THR A 750 -0.44 -17.29 -11.19
N PRO A 751 -1.57 -17.40 -10.47
CA PRO A 751 -2.27 -16.24 -9.95
C PRO A 751 -1.39 -15.52 -8.92
N SER A 752 -1.65 -14.22 -8.74
CA SER A 752 -1.02 -13.44 -7.67
C SER A 752 -1.59 -13.87 -6.32
N ASP A 753 -0.74 -14.13 -5.33
CA ASP A 753 -1.16 -14.46 -3.96
C ASP A 753 -2.00 -13.34 -3.31
N VAL A 754 -1.84 -12.10 -3.81
CA VAL A 754 -2.46 -10.90 -3.24
C VAL A 754 -3.87 -10.68 -3.77
N THR A 755 -4.06 -10.81 -5.08
CA THR A 755 -5.37 -10.55 -5.72
C THR A 755 -6.12 -11.84 -6.07
N GLY A 756 -5.45 -12.98 -6.09
CA GLY A 756 -5.97 -14.23 -6.66
C GLY A 756 -6.14 -14.19 -8.19
N GLU A 757 -5.71 -13.11 -8.85
CA GLU A 757 -5.91 -12.89 -10.28
C GLU A 757 -4.62 -13.16 -11.07
N HIS A 758 -4.78 -13.57 -12.33
CA HIS A 758 -3.68 -13.76 -13.26
C HIS A 758 -3.26 -12.43 -13.87
N SER A 759 -1.96 -12.15 -13.93
CA SER A 759 -1.46 -10.92 -14.56
C SER A 759 -1.46 -11.04 -16.08
N LEU A 760 -2.16 -10.12 -16.76
CA LEU A 760 -2.23 -10.00 -18.22
C LEU A 760 -1.39 -8.81 -18.68
N ILE A 761 -0.61 -9.02 -19.75
CA ILE A 761 0.06 -7.96 -20.52
C ILE A 761 -0.67 -7.78 -21.84
N MET A 762 -1.07 -6.55 -22.13
CA MET A 762 -1.65 -6.17 -23.42
C MET A 762 -0.82 -5.05 -24.04
N LEU A 763 -0.66 -5.08 -25.36
CA LEU A 763 0.11 -4.11 -26.14
C LEU A 763 -0.77 -3.46 -27.21
N GLN A 764 -0.40 -2.24 -27.59
CA GLN A 764 -0.90 -1.52 -28.74
C GLN A 764 0.32 -0.99 -29.50
N ALA A 765 0.44 -1.36 -30.78
CA ALA A 765 1.48 -0.81 -31.65
C ALA A 765 1.17 0.66 -31.96
N LEU A 766 2.19 1.52 -31.91
CA LEU A 766 2.12 2.90 -32.35
C LEU A 766 2.94 3.07 -33.61
N GLU A 767 2.34 3.74 -34.59
CA GLU A 767 3.03 4.18 -35.80
C GLU A 767 3.36 5.66 -35.61
N SER A 768 4.65 5.97 -35.49
CA SER A 768 5.17 7.34 -35.48
C SER A 768 5.78 7.64 -36.85
N ALA A 769 5.72 8.90 -37.29
CA ALA A 769 6.26 9.34 -38.57
C ALA A 769 7.78 9.09 -38.73
N GLU A 770 8.50 8.88 -37.62
CA GLU A 770 9.95 8.59 -37.59
C GLU A 770 10.29 7.08 -37.69
N VAL A 771 9.29 6.18 -37.60
CA VAL A 771 9.50 4.73 -37.60
C VAL A 771 9.12 4.15 -38.97
N LEU A 772 10.13 3.71 -39.73
CA LEU A 772 10.03 3.30 -41.13
C LEU A 772 9.38 1.92 -41.38
N GLU A 773 9.19 1.08 -40.36
CA GLU A 773 8.56 -0.24 -40.51
C GLU A 773 7.16 -0.29 -39.87
N PRO A 774 6.18 -0.98 -40.49
CA PRO A 774 4.83 -1.08 -39.96
C PRO A 774 4.85 -1.91 -38.66
N ALA A 775 4.74 -1.23 -37.52
CA ALA A 775 4.70 -1.83 -36.19
C ALA A 775 3.53 -2.84 -35.99
N SER A 776 2.56 -2.86 -36.90
CA SER A 776 1.43 -3.80 -36.89
C SER A 776 1.82 -5.27 -37.16
N ALA A 777 2.92 -5.54 -37.86
CA ALA A 777 3.26 -6.91 -38.29
C ALA A 777 3.73 -7.82 -37.14
N TRP A 778 4.60 -7.33 -36.26
CA TRP A 778 5.12 -8.13 -35.14
C TRP A 778 4.04 -8.38 -34.07
N LEU A 779 3.19 -7.37 -33.80
CA LEU A 779 2.12 -7.51 -32.80
C LEU A 779 1.10 -8.58 -33.22
N ALA A 780 0.74 -8.63 -34.51
CA ALA A 780 -0.16 -9.65 -35.03
C ALA A 780 0.41 -11.08 -34.86
N SER A 781 1.72 -11.24 -35.06
CA SER A 781 2.42 -12.51 -34.82
C SER A 781 2.35 -12.93 -33.34
N PHE A 782 2.64 -12.00 -32.43
CA PHE A 782 2.61 -12.26 -30.99
C PHE A 782 1.21 -12.61 -30.49
N VAL A 783 0.18 -11.94 -31.01
CA VAL A 783 -1.23 -12.23 -30.66
C VAL A 783 -1.66 -13.61 -31.18
N SER A 784 -1.20 -14.00 -32.38
CA SER A 784 -1.46 -15.33 -32.93
C SER A 784 -0.83 -16.44 -32.07
N ASP A 785 0.43 -16.25 -31.68
CA ASP A 785 1.13 -17.17 -30.78
C ASP A 785 0.45 -17.23 -29.39
N PHE A 786 0.08 -16.07 -28.82
CA PHE A 786 -0.67 -16.01 -27.57
C PHE A 786 -1.98 -16.80 -27.65
N ARG A 787 -2.77 -16.65 -28.72
CA ARG A 787 -4.02 -17.40 -28.91
C ARG A 787 -3.78 -18.91 -28.93
N SER A 788 -2.77 -19.37 -29.68
CA SER A 788 -2.41 -20.79 -29.76
C SER A 788 -1.99 -21.35 -28.39
N ARG A 789 -1.09 -20.65 -27.69
CA ARG A 789 -0.64 -21.02 -26.35
C ARG A 789 -1.78 -21.02 -25.33
N PHE A 790 -2.63 -19.99 -25.36
CA PHE A 790 -3.76 -19.87 -24.45
C PHE A 790 -4.74 -21.03 -24.65
N MET A 791 -5.11 -21.38 -25.89
CA MET A 791 -5.97 -22.53 -26.18
C MET A 791 -5.39 -23.85 -25.67
N SER A 792 -4.07 -24.03 -25.79
CA SER A 792 -3.37 -25.21 -25.27
C SER A 792 -3.34 -25.26 -23.73
N LEU A 793 -3.27 -24.10 -23.08
CA LEU A 793 -3.20 -23.97 -21.61
C LEU A 793 -4.56 -23.91 -20.90
N LEU A 794 -5.67 -23.71 -21.63
CA LEU A 794 -7.03 -23.72 -21.07
C LEU A 794 -7.34 -24.92 -20.15
N PRO A 795 -7.04 -26.18 -20.52
CA PRO A 795 -7.36 -27.34 -19.67
C PRO A 795 -6.49 -27.45 -18.41
N GLY A 796 -5.37 -26.72 -18.33
CA GLY A 796 -4.43 -26.78 -17.20
C GLY A 796 -4.68 -25.65 -16.19
N PRO A 797 -3.81 -24.63 -16.13
CA PRO A 797 -3.88 -23.57 -15.12
C PRO A 797 -5.14 -22.70 -15.19
N PHE A 798 -5.84 -22.69 -16.32
CA PHE A 798 -7.02 -21.84 -16.55
C PHE A 798 -8.35 -22.61 -16.53
N ARG A 799 -8.37 -23.82 -15.97
CA ARG A 799 -9.55 -24.70 -15.96
C ARG A 799 -10.78 -24.05 -15.31
N ASP A 800 -10.57 -23.26 -14.27
CA ASP A 800 -11.65 -22.65 -13.47
C ASP A 800 -12.11 -21.29 -14.02
N PHE A 801 -11.60 -20.87 -15.20
CA PHE A 801 -12.01 -19.59 -15.80
C PHE A 801 -13.46 -19.61 -16.24
N ALA A 802 -14.15 -18.49 -16.01
CA ALA A 802 -15.47 -18.27 -16.57
C ALA A 802 -15.39 -18.33 -18.12
N PRO A 803 -16.26 -19.10 -18.80
CA PRO A 803 -16.22 -19.23 -20.26
C PRO A 803 -16.31 -17.88 -21.00
N ALA A 804 -17.08 -16.93 -20.47
CA ALA A 804 -17.20 -15.58 -21.02
C ALA A 804 -15.86 -14.83 -21.03
N LEU A 805 -15.06 -14.95 -19.96
CA LEU A 805 -13.75 -14.31 -19.84
C LEU A 805 -12.74 -14.93 -20.82
N ALA A 806 -12.75 -16.26 -20.95
CA ALA A 806 -11.90 -16.97 -21.91
C ALA A 806 -12.22 -16.55 -23.36
N MET A 807 -13.50 -16.40 -23.70
CA MET A 807 -13.93 -15.92 -25.01
C MET A 807 -13.53 -14.46 -25.26
N ALA A 808 -13.67 -13.60 -24.24
CA ALA A 808 -13.27 -12.19 -24.34
C ALA A 808 -11.74 -12.02 -24.56
N LEU A 809 -10.92 -12.93 -24.01
CA LEU A 809 -9.47 -12.95 -24.23
C LEU A 809 -9.08 -13.40 -25.63
N LEU A 810 -9.78 -14.40 -26.18
CA LEU A 810 -9.50 -14.90 -27.53
C LEU A 810 -9.84 -13.87 -28.61
N GLN A 811 -10.76 -12.94 -28.31
CA GLN A 811 -11.29 -11.93 -29.25
C GLN A 811 -11.57 -12.56 -30.63
N PRO A 812 -12.52 -13.51 -30.73
CA PRO A 812 -12.79 -14.14 -32.01
C PRO A 812 -13.18 -13.05 -33.02
N GLN A 813 -12.39 -12.92 -34.09
CA GLN A 813 -12.76 -12.07 -35.21
C GLN A 813 -13.94 -12.76 -35.90
N LEU A 814 -15.16 -12.34 -35.57
CA LEU A 814 -16.35 -12.78 -36.27
C LEU A 814 -16.41 -12.04 -37.60
N THR A 815 -15.73 -12.59 -38.62
CA THR A 815 -15.78 -12.07 -39.98
C THR A 815 -17.09 -12.51 -40.63
N PHE A 816 -18.14 -11.70 -40.50
CA PHE A 816 -19.42 -11.92 -41.20
C PHE A 816 -19.38 -11.46 -42.67
N ALA A 817 -18.25 -11.64 -43.35
CA ALA A 817 -18.16 -11.33 -44.78
C ALA A 817 -18.82 -12.46 -45.58
N GLU A 818 -19.94 -12.18 -46.25
CA GLU A 818 -20.68 -13.13 -47.08
C GLU A 818 -19.81 -13.79 -48.18
N GLY A 819 -18.70 -13.14 -48.59
CA GLY A 819 -17.74 -13.68 -49.56
C GLY A 819 -16.83 -14.81 -49.03
N ALA A 820 -16.64 -14.93 -47.71
CA ALA A 820 -15.83 -16.01 -47.14
C ALA A 820 -16.56 -17.37 -47.10
N ALA A 821 -17.89 -17.37 -47.18
CA ALA A 821 -18.70 -18.59 -47.23
C ALA A 821 -18.58 -19.36 -48.56
N ALA A 822 -18.12 -18.71 -49.64
CA ALA A 822 -17.95 -19.33 -50.95
C ALA A 822 -16.73 -20.27 -51.02
N ASN A 823 -15.68 -19.98 -50.24
CA ASN A 823 -14.52 -20.84 -50.07
C ASN A 823 -14.74 -21.68 -48.81
N GLY A 824 -15.43 -22.83 -48.95
CA GLY A 824 -15.74 -23.71 -47.84
C GLY A 824 -14.54 -23.94 -46.91
N HIS A 825 -14.75 -23.76 -45.60
CA HIS A 825 -13.70 -23.99 -44.61
C HIS A 825 -13.36 -25.48 -44.55
N THR A 826 -12.10 -25.84 -44.82
CA THR A 826 -11.62 -27.20 -44.55
C THR A 826 -11.56 -27.39 -43.03
N PRO A 827 -12.31 -28.35 -42.46
CA PRO A 827 -12.29 -28.57 -41.03
C PRO A 827 -10.96 -29.22 -40.65
N VAL A 828 -10.18 -28.50 -39.86
CA VAL A 828 -8.86 -28.90 -39.38
C VAL A 828 -8.95 -29.21 -37.89
N ARG A 829 -8.11 -30.13 -37.39
CA ARG A 829 -7.94 -30.33 -35.95
C ARG A 829 -7.28 -29.08 -35.33
N GLY A 830 -7.37 -28.95 -34.00
CA GLY A 830 -6.79 -27.80 -33.27
C GLY A 830 -5.27 -27.65 -33.40
N ASP A 831 -4.58 -28.68 -33.90
CA ASP A 831 -3.15 -28.72 -34.21
C ASP A 831 -2.83 -28.39 -35.68
N GLY A 832 -3.84 -28.06 -36.51
CA GLY A 832 -3.65 -27.79 -37.94
C GLY A 832 -3.58 -29.05 -38.81
N SER A 833 -3.79 -30.26 -38.26
CA SER A 833 -3.84 -31.51 -39.05
C SER A 833 -5.23 -31.78 -39.66
N PRO A 834 -5.32 -32.36 -40.87
CA PRO A 834 -6.60 -32.68 -41.49
C PRO A 834 -7.34 -33.77 -40.70
N LEU A 835 -8.66 -33.65 -40.59
CA LEU A 835 -9.51 -34.68 -39.97
C LEU A 835 -9.46 -35.99 -40.76
N SER A 836 -9.43 -37.12 -40.07
CA SER A 836 -9.48 -38.42 -40.74
C SER A 836 -10.87 -38.66 -41.37
N PRO A 837 -10.98 -39.49 -42.42
CA PRO A 837 -12.27 -39.88 -42.98
C PRO A 837 -13.21 -40.52 -41.94
N TYR A 838 -12.66 -41.21 -40.94
CA TYR A 838 -13.43 -41.78 -39.83
C TYR A 838 -13.99 -40.70 -38.90
N ASP A 839 -13.23 -39.63 -38.65
CA ASP A 839 -13.70 -38.49 -37.84
C ASP A 839 -14.83 -37.74 -38.54
N LEU A 840 -14.71 -37.53 -39.86
CA LEU A 840 -15.78 -36.94 -40.68
C LEU A 840 -17.06 -37.78 -40.64
N LYS A 841 -16.93 -39.12 -40.71
CA LYS A 841 -18.08 -40.02 -40.59
C LYS A 841 -18.72 -39.98 -39.19
N ARG A 842 -17.91 -39.88 -38.12
CA ARG A 842 -18.41 -39.71 -36.74
C ARG A 842 -19.15 -38.39 -36.57
N LEU A 843 -18.64 -37.28 -37.15
CA LEU A 843 -19.31 -35.99 -37.16
C LEU A 843 -20.65 -36.03 -37.91
N GLN A 844 -20.71 -36.69 -39.07
CA GLN A 844 -21.96 -36.88 -39.82
C GLN A 844 -23.01 -37.66 -39.02
N VAL A 845 -22.60 -38.75 -38.36
CA VAL A 845 -23.50 -39.53 -37.49
C VAL A 845 -23.97 -38.71 -36.29
N GLY A 846 -23.06 -37.97 -35.64
CA GLY A 846 -23.40 -37.08 -34.53
C GLY A 846 -24.38 -35.97 -34.93
N HIS A 847 -24.19 -35.38 -36.12
CA HIS A 847 -25.11 -34.39 -36.68
C HIS A 847 -26.49 -34.99 -36.95
N GLN A 848 -26.57 -36.19 -37.56
CA GLN A 848 -27.84 -36.88 -37.80
C GLN A 848 -28.54 -37.27 -36.50
N ALA A 849 -27.80 -37.67 -35.47
CA ALA A 849 -28.32 -37.96 -34.13
C ALA A 849 -28.92 -36.71 -33.49
N LEU A 850 -28.16 -35.60 -33.40
CA LEU A 850 -28.63 -34.30 -32.89
C LEU A 850 -29.87 -33.78 -33.64
N ARG A 851 -29.90 -33.94 -34.97
CA ARG A 851 -31.04 -33.52 -35.80
C ARG A 851 -32.30 -34.37 -35.53
N LYS A 852 -32.13 -35.66 -35.18
CA LYS A 852 -33.22 -36.52 -34.71
C LYS A 852 -33.68 -36.13 -33.30
N THR A 853 -32.78 -35.79 -32.38
CA THR A 853 -33.15 -35.37 -31.01
C THR A 853 -33.87 -34.02 -31.00
N LEU A 854 -33.40 -33.04 -31.79
CA LEU A 854 -34.02 -31.72 -31.92
C LEU A 854 -35.36 -31.75 -32.68
N ARG A 855 -35.54 -32.69 -33.63
CA ARG A 855 -36.84 -32.93 -34.27
C ARG A 855 -37.77 -33.83 -33.46
N GLY A 856 -37.25 -34.59 -32.51
CA GLY A 856 -38.01 -35.48 -31.63
C GLY A 856 -38.57 -34.81 -30.37
N GLY A 857 -38.21 -33.55 -30.08
CA GLY A 857 -38.80 -32.74 -29.01
C GLY A 857 -40.07 -31.98 -29.41
N GLY A 858 -40.65 -32.31 -30.58
CA GLY A 858 -41.95 -31.82 -31.03
C GLY A 858 -43.01 -32.92 -30.96
N CYS A 859 -43.45 -33.26 -29.75
CA CYS A 859 -44.77 -33.80 -29.44
C CYS A 859 -45.18 -33.23 -28.08
#